data_AF-A0A4P5X2X4-F1
#
_entry.id   AF-A0A4P5X2X4-F1
#
_cell.length_a   1.000
_cell.length_b   1.000
_cell.length_c   1.000
_cell.angle_alpha   90.00
_cell.angle_beta   90.00
_cell.angle_gamma   90.00
#
_symmetry.space_group_name_H-M   'P 1'
#
loop_
_entity.id
_entity.type
_entity.pdbx_description
1 polymer ?
#
loop_
_entity_poly.entity_id
_entity_poly.type
_entity_poly.pdbx_seq_one_letter_code
_entity_poly.pdbx_strand_id
1 'polypeptide(L)'
;MARKSRHSDVKISVLAMGKHPAWPDFVEDSPVQAAAVTAARDVLWTRGLQRAAQLGAFEQVAEAGRVAFAHDCLVATGAGVCVARVWNSGDGKGKTGWPMIAMAHAEPVDASWLCEVAPARLYAVQEMVTQTRSRQLVGLSLGEAARQIEDTLALVVGSPRASVSDGALLAQADASKVAAAMELLSEKLVPDEKGDVGACVRLPRLVNDARALENARLWLAALREQVDPAVPIVLMERDKDSFVDVIVGYGRSERWAAVRDATVKDSLAGREAPTSATMARVKQLQTTLGKRTRGAQPAAREPHRLSRRSVALLAIGGAMVVVTAIGIVLTRGSGFGEEASPSGVFAKARDGARAGGAGVNVRDERAVSGDVITAAALRDAMSAVEREASEQGVSLPDGLAARAAAVIDAGAQPQDEAREVARFVAATQSELAGNVLAVIREREPDVADLDEAQRAVADAWRTRLTKINPRDGLVRVRERLDREQDGYEIAMGVLAKTKPSTREAGASESALLARAIENARRERATGLAVLVRDGAERASIEAAAGELENVVKALTGDGGELGPVDSVPALQASARAGLARGDSWEQLAPTHAALVAAAERLNVRAAAGEEIRRLEAVREVTQVPTEKLLEAMRAASADTTGKRVAEIMQAWRRMTGEGVPAETLADAYASMVKPAIAQVPAAGARAALEQEASRRARDAWIAAAGDAKDVASDDASVMEREKLAKQLDAQPPQRAGDNVPVWQRAQARLEAARLRRAISEGASDDALMEQAKKFVERVDAAGDALETWADAKQLRALAALSRDAIAQQAGTREWIGTAGPAKAGWKVAAGITAESVRFVSPAGESVEFVRHVKGDGAEREAAVYIARSEVSVGEVMAVLRNQAAAAAILPLLWQFDPAADPRVGPRAWSWANAKRAEIVVPRAWHAPLASGEVPAIAPGLVGDGPGPKSPMNYVSAKAAEAIAEAMHCRLLTEAEWRDAAAASAGVLSNLPDETWRVQDAFAQRVGMRAANPRGDTNWSNSQAAEASDGVLWFWAVDRGLEAAKFANVRGNVAEWVRGGDGSGGPVIIGGSAMTMSGDGAVAATSGDALRGFADVGLRVAFDVAKDVATNDAIATLRERGGAR
;
A
#
# COMPACT_ATOMS: atom_id res chain seq x y z
N MET A 1 -36.49 14.86 28.58
CA MET A 1 -35.99 13.47 28.53
C MET A 1 -34.71 13.45 27.70
N ALA A 2 -33.55 13.35 28.35
CA ALA A 2 -32.24 13.37 27.70
C ALA A 2 -31.89 11.98 27.11
N ARG A 3 -31.53 11.93 25.83
CA ARG A 3 -31.07 10.71 25.13
C ARG A 3 -29.63 10.42 25.53
N LYS A 4 -29.41 9.41 26.39
CA LYS A 4 -28.10 8.76 26.61
C LYS A 4 -27.51 8.31 25.27
N SER A 5 -26.27 8.71 24.97
CA SER A 5 -25.49 8.17 23.84
C SER A 5 -25.15 6.70 24.15
N ARG A 6 -25.92 5.78 23.60
CA ARG A 6 -25.55 4.36 23.55
C ARG A 6 -24.42 4.22 22.55
N HIS A 7 -23.16 4.12 23.01
CA HIS A 7 -22.22 3.28 22.28
C HIS A 7 -22.81 1.87 22.37
N SER A 8 -23.44 1.43 21.29
CA SER A 8 -24.12 0.15 21.22
C SER A 8 -23.09 -0.97 21.34
N ASP A 9 -23.24 -1.83 22.36
CA ASP A 9 -22.56 -3.12 22.46
C ASP A 9 -22.81 -3.90 21.17
N VAL A 10 -21.84 -3.89 20.25
CA VAL A 10 -21.91 -4.75 19.08
C VAL A 10 -21.70 -6.17 19.57
N LYS A 11 -22.62 -7.05 19.22
CA LYS A 11 -22.51 -8.48 19.51
C LYS A 11 -22.17 -9.21 18.22
N ILE A 12 -20.99 -9.82 18.19
CA ILE A 12 -20.57 -10.71 17.12
C ILE A 12 -20.61 -12.14 17.64
N SER A 13 -21.14 -13.04 16.83
CA SER A 13 -21.22 -14.45 17.15
C SER A 13 -20.76 -15.25 15.94
N VAL A 14 -19.73 -16.07 16.13
CA VAL A 14 -19.23 -17.00 15.12
C VAL A 14 -19.26 -18.41 15.72
N LEU A 15 -19.78 -19.38 14.97
CA LEU A 15 -19.83 -20.78 15.41
C LEU A 15 -19.49 -21.74 14.29
N ALA A 16 -19.20 -22.99 14.67
CA ALA A 16 -19.11 -24.11 13.76
C ALA A 16 -20.04 -25.26 14.19
N MET A 17 -20.58 -25.97 13.21
CA MET A 17 -21.43 -27.15 13.43
C MET A 17 -21.31 -28.10 12.25
N GLY A 18 -21.37 -29.40 12.50
CA GLY A 18 -21.12 -30.40 11.45
C GLY A 18 -20.43 -31.65 11.95
N LYS A 19 -19.98 -32.50 11.02
CA LYS A 19 -19.00 -33.55 11.33
C LYS A 19 -17.59 -33.04 11.08
N HIS A 20 -16.68 -33.40 11.97
CA HIS A 20 -15.27 -33.06 11.85
C HIS A 20 -14.39 -34.20 12.40
N PRO A 21 -13.20 -34.48 11.83
CA PRO A 21 -12.34 -35.58 12.28
C PRO A 21 -11.93 -35.54 13.76
N ALA A 22 -11.92 -34.35 14.37
CA ALA A 22 -11.56 -34.18 15.79
C ALA A 22 -12.70 -34.53 16.77
N TRP A 23 -13.93 -34.77 16.30
CA TRP A 23 -15.07 -35.15 17.15
C TRP A 23 -15.62 -36.53 16.73
N PRO A 24 -15.96 -37.39 17.70
CA PRO A 24 -16.61 -38.67 17.42
C PRO A 24 -18.06 -38.48 16.95
N ASP A 25 -18.68 -37.36 17.31
CA ASP A 25 -20.04 -36.99 16.91
C ASP A 25 -20.09 -35.58 16.30
N PHE A 26 -21.29 -35.04 16.10
CA PHE A 26 -21.48 -33.68 15.59
C PHE A 26 -20.87 -32.64 16.54
N VAL A 27 -20.21 -31.65 15.95
CA VAL A 27 -19.71 -30.46 16.65
C VAL A 27 -20.92 -29.59 16.99
N GLU A 28 -21.13 -29.38 18.28
CA GLU A 28 -22.08 -28.39 18.82
C GLU A 28 -21.34 -27.51 19.83
N ASP A 29 -20.31 -26.81 19.35
CA ASP A 29 -19.50 -25.95 20.19
C ASP A 29 -20.11 -24.54 20.18
N SER A 30 -20.66 -24.08 21.32
CA SER A 30 -20.87 -22.65 21.52
C SER A 30 -21.25 -22.27 22.96
N PRO A 31 -20.47 -21.38 23.61
CA PRO A 31 -20.96 -20.56 24.71
C PRO A 31 -21.87 -19.44 24.17
N VAL A 32 -23.01 -19.22 24.85
CA VAL A 32 -24.00 -18.12 24.70
C VAL A 32 -24.17 -17.54 23.29
N GLN A 33 -25.17 -18.02 22.56
CA GLN A 33 -25.48 -17.56 21.20
C GLN A 33 -26.49 -16.41 21.17
N ALA A 34 -26.29 -15.46 20.25
CA ALA A 34 -27.35 -14.53 19.86
C ALA A 34 -28.60 -15.30 19.39
N ALA A 35 -29.80 -14.76 19.63
CA ALA A 35 -31.05 -15.41 19.24
C ALA A 35 -31.12 -15.72 17.74
N ALA A 36 -30.57 -14.83 16.90
CA ALA A 36 -30.45 -15.01 15.45
C ALA A 36 -29.65 -16.27 15.07
N VAL A 37 -28.53 -16.51 15.76
CA VAL A 37 -27.65 -17.66 15.52
C VAL A 37 -28.32 -18.96 15.95
N THR A 38 -28.99 -18.96 17.11
CA THR A 38 -29.76 -20.12 17.58
C THR A 38 -30.88 -20.48 16.60
N ALA A 39 -31.63 -19.49 16.12
CA ALA A 39 -32.71 -19.69 15.14
C ALA A 39 -32.17 -20.16 13.79
N ALA A 40 -31.08 -19.56 13.30
CA ALA A 40 -30.43 -19.97 12.06
C ALA A 40 -29.86 -21.39 12.14
N ARG A 41 -29.28 -21.78 13.27
CA ARG A 41 -28.84 -23.15 13.55
C ARG A 41 -30.00 -24.13 13.51
N ASP A 42 -31.12 -23.83 14.17
CA ASP A 42 -32.27 -24.75 14.20
C ASP A 42 -32.79 -25.02 12.78
N VAL A 43 -32.89 -23.99 11.94
CA VAL A 43 -33.36 -24.12 10.55
C VAL A 43 -32.34 -24.81 9.64
N LEU A 44 -31.10 -24.30 9.58
CA LEU A 44 -30.10 -24.77 8.62
C LEU A 44 -29.52 -26.14 9.01
N TRP A 45 -29.26 -26.33 10.30
CA TRP A 45 -28.55 -27.49 10.82
C TRP A 45 -29.49 -28.52 11.43
N THR A 46 -30.07 -28.22 12.60
CA THR A 46 -30.78 -29.20 13.43
C THR A 46 -31.97 -29.84 12.71
N ARG A 47 -32.88 -29.02 12.17
CA ARG A 47 -34.05 -29.50 11.42
C ARG A 47 -33.74 -29.73 9.94
N GLY A 48 -32.64 -29.16 9.45
CA GLY A 48 -32.23 -29.19 8.05
C GLY A 48 -31.18 -30.25 7.74
N LEU A 49 -29.95 -29.81 7.50
CA LEU A 49 -28.85 -30.64 7.01
C LEU A 49 -28.54 -31.85 7.91
N GLN A 50 -28.57 -31.68 9.24
CA GLN A 50 -28.32 -32.79 10.18
C GLN A 50 -29.39 -33.86 10.06
N ARG A 51 -30.67 -33.46 10.08
CA ARG A 51 -31.80 -34.38 9.95
C ARG A 51 -31.82 -35.08 8.60
N ALA A 52 -31.52 -34.36 7.52
CA ALA A 52 -31.40 -34.95 6.18
C ALA A 52 -30.29 -36.00 6.12
N ALA A 53 -29.14 -35.73 6.73
CA ALA A 53 -28.05 -36.69 6.82
C ALA A 53 -28.40 -37.92 7.68
N GLN A 54 -29.07 -37.72 8.82
CA GLN A 54 -29.52 -38.82 9.70
C GLN A 54 -30.54 -39.74 9.02
N LEU A 55 -31.40 -39.18 8.16
CA LEU A 55 -32.39 -39.95 7.40
C LEU A 55 -31.84 -40.57 6.11
N GLY A 56 -30.53 -40.44 5.86
CA GLY A 56 -29.89 -40.96 4.65
C GLY A 56 -30.38 -40.28 3.37
N ALA A 57 -30.89 -39.06 3.45
CA ALA A 57 -31.52 -38.37 2.31
C ALA A 57 -30.50 -38.01 1.22
N PHE A 58 -29.23 -37.80 1.59
CA PHE A 58 -28.15 -37.51 0.65
C PHE A 58 -27.70 -38.75 -0.13
N GLU A 59 -27.81 -39.93 0.48
CA GLU A 59 -27.50 -41.22 -0.12
C GLU A 59 -28.56 -41.62 -1.16
N GLN A 60 -29.79 -41.13 -1.01
CA GLN A 60 -30.88 -41.32 -1.98
C GLN A 60 -30.68 -40.52 -3.27
N VAL A 61 -29.87 -39.45 -3.24
CA VAL A 61 -29.49 -38.73 -4.46
C VAL A 61 -28.54 -39.61 -5.27
N ALA A 62 -28.91 -39.86 -6.53
CA ALA A 62 -28.12 -40.66 -7.46
C ALA A 62 -26.69 -40.13 -7.53
N GLU A 63 -25.70 -41.04 -7.47
CA GLU A 63 -24.28 -40.67 -7.39
C GLU A 63 -23.85 -39.76 -8.55
N ALA A 64 -24.34 -40.01 -9.76
CA ALA A 64 -24.07 -39.18 -10.95
C ALA A 64 -24.63 -37.75 -10.86
N GLY A 65 -25.70 -37.54 -10.07
CA GLY A 65 -26.29 -36.24 -9.81
C GLY A 65 -25.79 -35.59 -8.52
N ARG A 66 -24.98 -36.30 -7.72
CA ARG A 66 -24.61 -35.85 -6.38
C ARG A 66 -23.51 -34.79 -6.45
N VAL A 67 -23.80 -33.62 -5.90
CA VAL A 67 -22.83 -32.54 -5.78
C VAL A 67 -22.22 -32.46 -4.39
N ALA A 68 -21.00 -31.91 -4.33
CA ALA A 68 -20.31 -31.60 -3.10
C ALA A 68 -20.91 -30.35 -2.43
N PHE A 69 -20.91 -30.33 -1.10
CA PHE A 69 -21.16 -29.10 -0.36
C PHE A 69 -20.02 -28.11 -0.64
N ALA A 70 -20.34 -26.99 -1.29
CA ALA A 70 -19.48 -25.82 -1.48
C ALA A 70 -20.36 -24.57 -1.60
N HIS A 71 -21.09 -24.24 -0.53
CA HIS A 71 -22.15 -23.23 -0.56
C HIS A 71 -21.83 -22.08 0.39
N ASP A 72 -22.04 -20.86 -0.09
CA ASP A 72 -22.23 -19.69 0.74
C ASP A 72 -23.74 -19.54 1.01
N CYS A 73 -24.12 -19.35 2.27
CA CYS A 73 -25.49 -19.34 2.71
C CYS A 73 -25.88 -18.01 3.35
N LEU A 74 -27.07 -17.53 3.04
CA LEU A 74 -27.75 -16.46 3.75
C LEU A 74 -28.97 -17.04 4.46
N VAL A 75 -28.98 -16.98 5.79
CA VAL A 75 -30.07 -17.52 6.62
C VAL A 75 -30.81 -16.36 7.27
N ALA A 76 -32.06 -16.14 6.88
CA ALA A 76 -32.91 -15.10 7.42
C ALA A 76 -34.03 -15.73 8.26
N THR A 77 -34.14 -15.30 9.52
CA THR A 77 -35.18 -15.75 10.46
C THR A 77 -35.91 -14.54 11.03
N GLY A 78 -36.95 -14.76 11.84
CA GLY A 78 -37.58 -13.67 12.59
C GLY A 78 -36.65 -13.02 13.64
N ALA A 79 -35.56 -13.71 14.02
CA ALA A 79 -34.60 -13.21 15.01
C ALA A 79 -33.43 -12.44 14.40
N GLY A 80 -33.21 -12.52 13.07
CA GLY A 80 -32.13 -11.82 12.39
C GLY A 80 -31.59 -12.58 11.17
N VAL A 81 -30.47 -12.10 10.64
CA VAL A 81 -29.79 -12.66 9.47
C VAL A 81 -28.41 -13.18 9.87
N CYS A 82 -28.05 -14.36 9.38
CA CYS A 82 -26.74 -14.97 9.53
C CYS A 82 -26.14 -15.29 8.15
N VAL A 83 -24.82 -15.20 8.05
CA VAL A 83 -24.05 -15.66 6.88
C VAL A 83 -23.35 -16.95 7.27
N ALA A 84 -23.39 -17.98 6.42
CA ALA A 84 -22.73 -19.24 6.68
C ALA A 84 -21.97 -19.77 5.46
N ARG A 85 -20.96 -20.59 5.70
CA ARG A 85 -20.25 -21.38 4.69
C ARG A 85 -20.52 -22.84 4.98
N VAL A 86 -20.89 -23.62 3.96
CA VAL A 86 -21.17 -25.06 4.06
C VAL A 86 -20.26 -25.83 3.12
N TRP A 87 -19.50 -26.79 3.65
CA TRP A 87 -18.54 -27.59 2.88
C TRP A 87 -18.58 -29.08 3.22
N ASN A 88 -18.00 -29.91 2.36
CA ASN A 88 -17.82 -31.34 2.61
C ASN A 88 -16.75 -31.56 3.68
N SER A 89 -17.04 -32.40 4.66
CA SER A 89 -16.14 -32.79 5.74
C SER A 89 -16.18 -34.30 6.00
N GLY A 90 -15.27 -34.76 6.86
CA GLY A 90 -15.23 -36.12 7.38
C GLY A 90 -15.60 -36.19 8.86
N ASP A 91 -16.02 -37.36 9.34
CA ASP A 91 -16.16 -37.63 10.77
C ASP A 91 -14.88 -38.25 11.37
N GLY A 92 -14.83 -38.39 12.70
CA GLY A 92 -13.71 -39.06 13.39
C GLY A 92 -13.54 -40.55 13.06
N LYS A 93 -14.44 -41.14 12.27
CA LYS A 93 -14.37 -42.53 11.78
C LYS A 93 -13.91 -42.61 10.32
N GLY A 94 -13.58 -41.48 9.70
CA GLY A 94 -13.10 -41.39 8.32
C GLY A 94 -14.21 -41.44 7.26
N LYS A 95 -15.50 -41.41 7.64
CA LYS A 95 -16.58 -41.27 6.66
C LYS A 95 -16.59 -39.86 6.13
N THR A 96 -16.58 -39.70 4.81
CA THR A 96 -16.55 -38.41 4.12
C THR A 96 -17.92 -38.01 3.58
N GLY A 97 -18.07 -36.75 3.17
CA GLY A 97 -19.29 -36.27 2.50
C GLY A 97 -20.37 -35.78 3.46
N TRP A 98 -20.01 -35.59 4.73
CA TRP A 98 -20.84 -34.92 5.72
C TRP A 98 -20.77 -33.40 5.56
N PRO A 99 -21.85 -32.66 5.81
CA PRO A 99 -21.79 -31.21 5.87
C PRO A 99 -21.03 -30.72 7.11
N MET A 100 -20.18 -29.71 6.92
CA MET A 100 -19.62 -28.86 7.96
C MET A 100 -19.98 -27.41 7.66
N ILE A 101 -20.26 -26.64 8.71
CA ILE A 101 -20.78 -25.28 8.63
C ILE A 101 -19.97 -24.38 9.55
N ALA A 102 -19.58 -23.20 9.05
CA ALA A 102 -19.18 -22.07 9.86
C ALA A 102 -20.17 -20.93 9.62
N MET A 103 -20.63 -20.27 10.67
CA MET A 103 -21.68 -19.26 10.60
C MET A 103 -21.30 -18.03 11.42
N ALA A 104 -21.62 -16.85 10.89
CA ALA A 104 -21.40 -15.56 11.53
C ALA A 104 -22.69 -14.72 11.59
N HIS A 105 -22.81 -13.96 12.67
CA HIS A 105 -23.85 -12.95 12.90
C HIS A 105 -23.24 -11.72 13.59
N ALA A 106 -23.75 -10.53 13.27
CA ALA A 106 -23.38 -9.28 13.92
C ALA A 106 -24.62 -8.40 14.14
N GLU A 107 -24.84 -7.93 15.36
CA GLU A 107 -25.91 -6.99 15.72
C GLU A 107 -25.30 -5.70 16.31
N PRO A 108 -25.78 -4.49 15.93
CA PRO A 108 -26.90 -4.17 15.04
C PRO A 108 -26.47 -3.84 13.60
N VAL A 109 -25.86 -4.78 12.87
CA VAL A 109 -25.31 -4.53 11.54
C VAL A 109 -26.28 -4.96 10.43
N ASP A 110 -26.33 -4.20 9.34
CA ASP A 110 -27.13 -4.57 8.16
C ASP A 110 -26.61 -5.87 7.54
N ALA A 111 -27.53 -6.75 7.12
CA ALA A 111 -27.21 -8.01 6.44
C ALA A 111 -26.29 -7.81 5.22
N SER A 112 -26.45 -6.66 4.55
CA SER A 112 -25.65 -6.26 3.41
C SER A 112 -24.16 -6.20 3.72
N TRP A 113 -23.79 -5.54 4.81
CA TRP A 113 -22.39 -5.43 5.26
C TRP A 113 -21.85 -6.79 5.69
N LEU A 114 -22.67 -7.58 6.40
CA LEU A 114 -22.24 -8.90 6.85
C LEU A 114 -21.94 -9.83 5.67
N CYS A 115 -22.73 -9.77 4.58
CA CYS A 115 -22.47 -10.53 3.36
C CYS A 115 -21.19 -10.09 2.64
N GLU A 116 -20.73 -8.85 2.82
CA GLU A 116 -19.48 -8.37 2.21
C GLU A 116 -18.25 -8.83 3.02
N VAL A 117 -18.35 -8.84 4.35
CA VAL A 117 -17.22 -9.08 5.25
C VAL A 117 -17.09 -10.55 5.65
N ALA A 118 -18.19 -11.22 5.98
CA ALA A 118 -18.15 -12.56 6.58
C ALA A 118 -17.62 -13.65 5.63
N PRO A 119 -17.96 -13.73 4.33
CA PRO A 119 -17.56 -14.85 3.49
C PRO A 119 -16.06 -15.12 3.52
N ALA A 120 -15.22 -14.10 3.27
CA ALA A 120 -13.77 -14.25 3.27
C ALA A 120 -13.21 -14.82 4.59
N ARG A 121 -13.81 -14.46 5.73
CA ARG A 121 -13.43 -14.97 7.06
C ARG A 121 -13.87 -16.41 7.26
N LEU A 122 -15.07 -16.76 6.80
CA LEU A 122 -15.59 -18.12 6.86
C LEU A 122 -14.86 -19.08 5.91
N TYR A 123 -14.34 -18.61 4.78
CA TYR A 123 -13.42 -19.37 3.92
C TYR A 123 -12.11 -19.72 4.65
N ALA A 124 -11.52 -18.76 5.36
CA ALA A 124 -10.32 -19.03 6.17
C ALA A 124 -10.60 -20.05 7.29
N VAL A 125 -11.77 -19.96 7.93
CA VAL A 125 -12.22 -21.00 8.88
C VAL A 125 -12.35 -22.36 8.20
N GLN A 126 -12.99 -22.44 7.03
CA GLN A 126 -13.10 -23.69 6.28
C GLN A 126 -11.71 -24.30 6.00
N GLU A 127 -10.77 -23.49 5.50
CA GLU A 127 -9.43 -23.97 5.13
C GLU A 127 -8.69 -24.53 6.35
N MET A 128 -8.67 -23.77 7.45
CA MET A 128 -8.04 -24.21 8.69
C MET A 128 -8.73 -25.48 9.21
N VAL A 129 -10.06 -25.45 9.37
CA VAL A 129 -10.85 -26.58 9.90
C VAL A 129 -10.63 -27.84 9.07
N THR A 130 -10.49 -27.72 7.74
CA THR A 130 -10.21 -28.88 6.87
C THR A 130 -8.82 -29.47 7.11
N GLN A 131 -7.84 -28.66 7.53
CA GLN A 131 -6.44 -29.09 7.72
C GLN A 131 -6.16 -29.61 9.14
N THR A 132 -7.00 -29.29 10.13
CA THR A 132 -6.73 -29.66 11.52
C THR A 132 -7.45 -30.93 11.96
N ARG A 133 -6.87 -31.62 12.95
CA ARG A 133 -7.56 -32.64 13.76
C ARG A 133 -7.68 -32.23 15.23
N SER A 134 -7.35 -30.99 15.56
CA SER A 134 -7.40 -30.47 16.93
C SER A 134 -8.68 -29.67 17.17
N ARG A 135 -9.42 -30.00 18.23
CA ARG A 135 -10.60 -29.23 18.66
C ARG A 135 -10.25 -27.79 19.04
N GLN A 136 -9.11 -27.61 19.71
CA GLN A 136 -8.64 -26.31 20.16
C GLN A 136 -8.34 -25.39 18.96
N LEU A 137 -7.71 -25.92 17.90
CA LEU A 137 -7.42 -25.14 16.70
C LEU A 137 -8.69 -24.70 15.95
N VAL A 138 -9.74 -25.53 15.94
CA VAL A 138 -11.04 -25.11 15.41
C VAL A 138 -11.62 -23.97 16.25
N GLY A 139 -11.62 -24.09 17.58
CA GLY A 139 -12.08 -23.02 18.48
C GLY A 139 -11.31 -21.71 18.31
N LEU A 140 -9.98 -21.77 18.20
CA LEU A 140 -9.12 -20.61 17.92
C LEU A 140 -9.43 -19.98 16.56
N SER A 141 -9.64 -20.79 15.52
CA SER A 141 -10.00 -20.29 14.19
C SER A 141 -11.33 -19.53 14.19
N LEU A 142 -12.32 -19.98 14.98
CA LEU A 142 -13.60 -19.28 15.12
C LEU A 142 -13.46 -17.98 15.91
N GLY A 143 -12.68 -18.00 17.00
CA GLY A 143 -12.37 -16.80 17.78
C GLY A 143 -11.66 -15.73 16.95
N GLU A 144 -10.70 -16.13 16.12
CA GLU A 144 -10.00 -15.20 15.22
C GLU A 144 -10.93 -14.64 14.15
N ALA A 145 -11.81 -15.46 13.56
CA ALA A 145 -12.81 -14.97 12.61
C ALA A 145 -13.77 -13.95 13.27
N ALA A 146 -14.22 -14.19 14.50
CA ALA A 146 -15.04 -13.25 15.25
C ALA A 146 -14.30 -11.92 15.48
N ARG A 147 -13.05 -11.99 15.93
CA ARG A 147 -12.20 -10.80 16.15
C ARG A 147 -11.98 -10.00 14.88
N GLN A 148 -11.69 -10.67 13.75
CA GLN A 148 -11.48 -9.97 12.48
C GLN A 148 -12.75 -9.28 11.95
N ILE A 149 -13.94 -9.82 12.22
CA ILE A 149 -15.21 -9.16 11.90
C ILE A 149 -15.39 -7.94 12.83
N GLU A 150 -15.04 -8.07 14.11
CA GLU A 150 -15.09 -6.99 15.10
C GLU A 150 -14.16 -5.82 14.76
N ASP A 151 -12.91 -6.12 14.41
CA ASP A 151 -11.92 -5.12 13.99
C ASP A 151 -12.39 -4.38 12.73
N THR A 152 -12.93 -5.12 11.74
CA THR A 152 -13.46 -4.52 10.52
C THR A 152 -14.62 -3.58 10.83
N LEU A 153 -15.47 -3.95 11.79
CA LEU A 153 -16.59 -3.13 12.22
C LEU A 153 -16.14 -1.87 12.96
N ALA A 154 -15.14 -1.99 13.85
CA ALA A 154 -14.59 -0.88 14.61
C ALA A 154 -13.96 0.21 13.73
N LEU A 155 -13.48 -0.16 12.53
CA LEU A 155 -12.94 0.77 11.54
C LEU A 155 -14.02 1.58 10.80
N VAL A 156 -15.29 1.17 10.83
CA VAL A 156 -16.37 1.84 10.10
C VAL A 156 -16.95 2.96 10.97
N VAL A 157 -16.66 4.22 10.60
CA VAL A 157 -17.25 5.40 11.25
C VAL A 157 -18.71 5.56 10.82
N GLY A 158 -19.64 5.10 11.66
CA GLY A 158 -21.10 5.23 11.45
C GLY A 158 -21.82 3.89 11.40
N SER A 159 -23.10 3.91 11.00
CA SER A 159 -23.84 2.66 10.76
C SER A 159 -23.23 1.95 9.54
N PRO A 160 -22.70 0.72 9.70
CA PRO A 160 -22.06 0.00 8.62
C PRO A 160 -23.09 -0.34 7.55
N ARG A 161 -22.78 0.02 6.30
CA ARG A 161 -23.60 -0.26 5.12
C ARG A 161 -22.71 -0.94 4.09
N ALA A 162 -23.27 -1.86 3.30
CA ALA A 162 -22.54 -2.43 2.16
C ALA A 162 -22.19 -1.37 1.11
N SER A 163 -21.20 -1.70 0.28
CA SER A 163 -20.83 -0.92 -0.90
C SER A 163 -22.01 -0.72 -1.88
N VAL A 164 -22.93 -1.70 -1.96
CA VAL A 164 -24.11 -1.66 -2.83
C VAL A 164 -25.37 -2.01 -2.01
N SER A 165 -26.39 -1.16 -2.13
CA SER A 165 -27.67 -1.38 -1.48
C SER A 165 -28.53 -2.44 -2.18
N ASP A 166 -29.42 -3.10 -1.44
CA ASP A 166 -30.33 -4.11 -1.99
C ASP A 166 -31.22 -3.55 -3.11
N GLY A 167 -31.64 -2.28 -3.01
CA GLY A 167 -32.42 -1.63 -4.06
C GLY A 167 -31.62 -1.34 -5.33
N ALA A 168 -30.32 -1.05 -5.21
CA ALA A 168 -29.43 -0.86 -6.37
C ALA A 168 -29.13 -2.20 -7.04
N LEU A 169 -28.92 -3.27 -6.27
CA LEU A 169 -28.79 -4.62 -6.81
C LEU A 169 -30.09 -5.02 -7.54
N LEU A 170 -31.27 -4.83 -6.92
CA LEU A 170 -32.53 -5.28 -7.52
C LEU A 170 -32.89 -4.51 -8.79
N ALA A 171 -32.41 -3.27 -8.92
CA ALA A 171 -32.53 -2.50 -10.15
C ALA A 171 -31.70 -3.08 -11.32
N GLN A 172 -30.65 -3.85 -11.03
CA GLN A 172 -29.85 -4.56 -12.03
C GLN A 172 -30.44 -5.93 -12.39
N ALA A 173 -31.32 -6.48 -11.55
CA ALA A 173 -31.92 -7.78 -11.78
C ALA A 173 -32.91 -7.76 -12.96
N ASP A 174 -32.88 -8.82 -13.77
CA ASP A 174 -33.85 -9.07 -14.82
C ASP A 174 -35.25 -9.28 -14.22
N ALA A 175 -36.13 -8.30 -14.44
CA ALA A 175 -37.48 -8.29 -13.91
C ALA A 175 -38.30 -9.51 -14.36
N SER A 176 -38.03 -10.07 -15.56
CA SER A 176 -38.73 -11.25 -16.06
C SER A 176 -38.37 -12.51 -15.27
N LYS A 177 -37.09 -12.69 -14.95
CA LYS A 177 -36.62 -13.81 -14.11
C LYS A 177 -37.16 -13.70 -12.69
N VAL A 178 -37.18 -12.50 -12.13
CA VAL A 178 -37.76 -12.26 -10.79
C VAL A 178 -39.26 -12.57 -10.80
N ALA A 179 -40.01 -12.15 -11.83
CA ALA A 179 -41.44 -12.44 -11.95
C ALA A 179 -41.72 -13.93 -12.06
N ALA A 180 -41.00 -14.65 -12.93
CA ALA A 180 -41.17 -16.09 -13.10
C ALA A 180 -40.84 -16.87 -11.83
N ALA A 181 -39.79 -16.45 -11.09
CA ALA A 181 -39.47 -17.02 -9.78
C ALA A 181 -40.58 -16.80 -8.76
N MET A 182 -41.18 -15.62 -8.73
CA MET A 182 -42.27 -15.32 -7.79
C MET A 182 -43.52 -16.14 -8.08
N GLU A 183 -43.86 -16.37 -9.34
CA GLU A 183 -44.96 -17.28 -9.71
C GLU A 183 -44.66 -18.72 -9.28
N LEU A 184 -43.45 -19.23 -9.58
CA LEU A 184 -43.00 -20.55 -9.13
C LEU A 184 -43.06 -20.69 -7.60
N LEU A 185 -42.61 -19.68 -6.86
CA LEU A 185 -42.65 -19.69 -5.41
C LEU A 185 -44.10 -19.68 -4.89
N SER A 186 -44.97 -18.85 -5.46
CA SER A 186 -46.38 -18.81 -5.05
C SER A 186 -47.11 -20.14 -5.27
N GLU A 187 -46.75 -20.87 -6.33
CA GLU A 187 -47.26 -22.21 -6.61
C GLU A 187 -46.71 -23.27 -5.64
N LYS A 188 -45.43 -23.15 -5.26
CA LYS A 188 -44.76 -24.14 -4.40
C LYS A 188 -44.96 -23.87 -2.91
N LEU A 189 -45.29 -22.64 -2.52
CA LEU A 189 -45.54 -22.22 -1.12
C LEU A 189 -47.00 -22.50 -0.70
N VAL A 190 -47.48 -23.70 -0.97
CA VAL A 190 -48.78 -24.17 -0.48
C VAL A 190 -48.57 -24.83 0.89
N PRO A 191 -49.36 -24.49 1.92
CA PRO A 191 -49.33 -25.22 3.19
C PRO A 191 -49.56 -26.71 2.93
N ASP A 192 -48.74 -27.57 3.53
CA ASP A 192 -48.98 -29.00 3.46
C ASP A 192 -50.21 -29.42 4.29
N GLU A 193 -50.54 -30.71 4.32
CA GLU A 193 -51.68 -31.25 5.10
C GLU A 193 -51.60 -30.93 6.60
N LYS A 194 -50.43 -30.60 7.13
CA LYS A 194 -50.20 -30.21 8.53
C LYS A 194 -50.21 -28.69 8.72
N GLY A 195 -50.44 -27.94 7.65
CA GLY A 195 -50.38 -26.49 7.63
C GLY A 195 -48.95 -25.94 7.59
N ASP A 196 -47.94 -26.79 7.44
CA ASP A 196 -46.55 -26.33 7.36
C ASP A 196 -46.28 -25.76 5.97
N VAL A 197 -45.95 -24.47 5.91
CA VAL A 197 -45.55 -23.81 4.67
C VAL A 197 -44.07 -24.04 4.45
N GLY A 198 -43.72 -24.60 3.30
CA GLY A 198 -42.34 -24.52 2.84
C GLY A 198 -42.11 -25.08 1.44
N ALA A 199 -41.05 -24.61 0.82
CA ALA A 199 -40.66 -24.96 -0.53
C ALA A 199 -39.14 -25.08 -0.61
N CYS A 200 -38.64 -25.84 -1.59
CA CYS A 200 -37.26 -25.79 -2.04
C CYS A 200 -37.29 -25.59 -3.55
N VAL A 201 -36.72 -24.49 -4.03
CA VAL A 201 -36.72 -24.14 -5.46
C VAL A 201 -35.33 -23.67 -5.87
N ARG A 202 -34.96 -23.93 -7.13
CA ARG A 202 -33.70 -23.49 -7.70
C ARG A 202 -33.95 -22.27 -8.58
N LEU A 203 -33.46 -21.12 -8.12
CA LEU A 203 -33.65 -19.84 -8.81
C LEU A 203 -32.37 -19.47 -9.57
N PRO A 204 -32.44 -18.83 -10.75
CA PRO A 204 -31.25 -18.41 -11.47
C PRO A 204 -30.52 -17.31 -10.70
N ARG A 205 -29.22 -17.17 -10.97
CA ARG A 205 -28.51 -15.93 -10.67
C ARG A 205 -29.11 -14.79 -11.51
N LEU A 206 -29.36 -13.67 -10.85
CA LEU A 206 -29.87 -12.44 -11.44
C LEU A 206 -28.73 -11.56 -11.95
N VAL A 207 -27.53 -11.69 -11.36
CA VAL A 207 -26.29 -11.00 -11.76
C VAL A 207 -25.19 -12.04 -11.94
N ASN A 208 -24.58 -12.09 -13.13
CA ASN A 208 -23.59 -13.12 -13.49
C ASN A 208 -22.25 -12.92 -12.76
N ASP A 209 -21.81 -11.67 -12.61
CA ASP A 209 -20.53 -11.30 -11.98
C ASP A 209 -20.69 -10.78 -10.54
N ALA A 210 -21.75 -11.23 -9.86
CA ALA A 210 -22.05 -10.80 -8.50
C ALA A 210 -20.97 -11.31 -7.52
N ARG A 211 -20.66 -10.50 -6.51
CA ARG A 211 -19.85 -10.96 -5.36
C ARG A 211 -20.60 -12.05 -4.59
N ALA A 212 -19.89 -12.77 -3.73
CA ALA A 212 -20.48 -13.81 -2.89
C ALA A 212 -21.72 -13.29 -2.14
N LEU A 213 -22.82 -14.04 -2.20
CA LEU A 213 -24.11 -13.75 -1.56
C LEU A 213 -24.89 -12.55 -2.11
N GLU A 214 -24.46 -11.88 -3.17
CA GLU A 214 -25.24 -10.78 -3.77
C GLU A 214 -26.55 -11.29 -4.41
N ASN A 215 -26.54 -12.46 -5.05
CA ASN A 215 -27.76 -13.06 -5.61
C ASN A 215 -28.69 -13.56 -4.49
N ALA A 216 -28.15 -14.08 -3.39
CA ALA A 216 -28.89 -14.48 -2.21
C ALA A 216 -29.54 -13.27 -1.52
N ARG A 217 -28.84 -12.14 -1.41
CA ARG A 217 -29.41 -10.88 -0.90
C ARG A 217 -30.54 -10.37 -1.79
N LEU A 218 -30.34 -10.41 -3.11
CA LEU A 218 -31.36 -10.05 -4.10
C LEU A 218 -32.63 -10.87 -3.94
N TRP A 219 -32.48 -12.19 -3.89
CA TRP A 219 -33.61 -13.10 -3.70
C TRP A 219 -34.26 -12.91 -2.33
N LEU A 220 -33.48 -12.70 -1.25
CA LEU A 220 -34.02 -12.41 0.07
C LEU A 220 -34.88 -11.15 0.08
N ALA A 221 -34.38 -10.05 -0.51
CA ALA A 221 -35.11 -8.79 -0.59
C ALA A 221 -36.44 -8.95 -1.36
N ALA A 222 -36.44 -9.77 -2.42
CA ALA A 222 -37.63 -10.04 -3.19
C ALA A 222 -38.61 -10.96 -2.43
N LEU A 223 -38.12 -12.00 -1.77
CA LEU A 223 -38.91 -12.98 -1.01
C LEU A 223 -39.58 -12.39 0.22
N ARG A 224 -38.92 -11.48 0.92
CA ARG A 224 -39.45 -10.84 2.15
C ARG A 224 -40.71 -10.01 1.92
N GLU A 225 -41.06 -9.72 0.67
CA GLU A 225 -42.29 -9.01 0.32
C GLU A 225 -43.47 -9.98 0.05
N GLN A 226 -43.21 -11.30 0.04
CA GLN A 226 -44.22 -12.34 -0.15
C GLN A 226 -44.29 -13.34 1.01
N VAL A 227 -43.18 -13.54 1.70
CA VAL A 227 -43.04 -14.50 2.79
C VAL A 227 -43.06 -13.75 4.12
N ASP A 228 -43.90 -14.21 5.05
CA ASP A 228 -43.96 -13.68 6.41
C ASP A 228 -42.55 -13.61 7.04
N PRO A 229 -42.13 -12.48 7.64
CA PRO A 229 -40.85 -12.34 8.32
C PRO A 229 -40.52 -13.46 9.34
N ALA A 230 -41.54 -14.05 9.96
CA ALA A 230 -41.42 -15.15 10.92
C ALA A 230 -41.07 -16.49 10.25
N VAL A 231 -41.40 -16.67 8.97
CA VAL A 231 -41.03 -17.87 8.21
C VAL A 231 -39.54 -17.76 7.83
N PRO A 232 -38.71 -18.75 8.20
CA PRO A 232 -37.30 -18.71 7.89
C PRO A 232 -37.05 -18.93 6.40
N ILE A 233 -36.02 -18.27 5.86
CA ILE A 233 -35.58 -18.39 4.48
C ILE A 233 -34.08 -18.71 4.50
N VAL A 234 -33.69 -19.77 3.81
CA VAL A 234 -32.28 -20.15 3.58
C VAL A 234 -32.01 -20.03 2.09
N LEU A 235 -31.02 -19.23 1.73
CA LEU A 235 -30.54 -19.11 0.36
C LEU A 235 -29.12 -19.66 0.30
N MET A 236 -28.84 -20.57 -0.62
CA MET A 236 -27.55 -21.22 -0.76
C MET A 236 -27.01 -20.97 -2.18
N GLU A 237 -25.94 -20.19 -2.27
CA GLU A 237 -25.18 -19.98 -3.50
C GLU A 237 -24.04 -20.99 -3.53
N ARG A 238 -24.00 -21.82 -4.58
CA ARG A 238 -22.88 -22.72 -4.80
C ARG A 238 -21.80 -22.05 -5.66
N ASP A 239 -20.54 -22.28 -5.32
CA ASP A 239 -19.40 -21.72 -6.06
C ASP A 239 -19.50 -22.10 -7.55
N LYS A 240 -19.44 -21.09 -8.43
CA LYS A 240 -19.46 -21.20 -9.91
C LYS A 240 -20.78 -21.70 -10.55
N ASP A 241 -21.78 -22.10 -9.79
CA ASP A 241 -23.07 -22.52 -10.35
C ASP A 241 -23.93 -21.32 -10.76
N SER A 242 -24.77 -21.47 -11.80
CA SER A 242 -25.61 -20.39 -12.34
C SER A 242 -26.93 -20.16 -11.59
N PHE A 243 -27.07 -20.75 -10.40
CA PHE A 243 -28.31 -20.75 -9.63
C PHE A 243 -28.08 -20.52 -8.12
N VAL A 244 -29.18 -20.31 -7.40
CA VAL A 244 -29.30 -20.19 -5.95
C VAL A 244 -30.39 -21.16 -5.50
N ASP A 245 -30.07 -22.07 -4.59
CA ASP A 245 -31.08 -22.92 -3.97
C ASP A 245 -31.78 -22.12 -2.86
N VAL A 246 -33.11 -22.06 -2.91
CA VAL A 246 -33.94 -21.30 -1.98
C VAL A 246 -34.86 -22.23 -1.23
N ILE A 247 -34.69 -22.28 0.09
CA ILE A 247 -35.50 -23.06 1.01
C ILE A 247 -36.30 -22.11 1.89
N VAL A 248 -37.63 -22.23 1.86
CA VAL A 248 -38.55 -21.45 2.67
C VAL A 248 -39.21 -22.37 3.70
N GLY A 249 -39.28 -21.93 4.96
CA GLY A 249 -39.79 -22.72 6.09
C GLY A 249 -38.76 -23.71 6.67
N TYR A 250 -39.19 -24.51 7.65
CA TYR A 250 -38.36 -25.49 8.35
C TYR A 250 -38.16 -26.80 7.55
N GLY A 251 -37.78 -26.69 6.27
CA GLY A 251 -37.86 -27.73 5.24
C GLY A 251 -37.69 -29.20 5.70
N ARG A 252 -38.54 -30.10 5.17
CA ARG A 252 -38.41 -31.56 5.36
C ARG A 252 -37.06 -32.08 4.81
N SER A 253 -36.59 -33.21 5.30
CA SER A 253 -35.31 -33.81 4.88
C SER A 253 -35.16 -33.99 3.37
N GLU A 254 -36.25 -34.32 2.67
CA GLU A 254 -36.32 -34.45 1.21
C GLU A 254 -35.95 -33.15 0.50
N ARG A 255 -36.32 -32.00 1.07
CA ARG A 255 -36.02 -30.68 0.50
C ARG A 255 -34.53 -30.36 0.60
N TRP A 256 -33.88 -30.79 1.66
CA TRP A 256 -32.43 -30.60 1.84
C TRP A 256 -31.61 -31.52 0.95
N ALA A 257 -32.15 -32.68 0.55
CA ALA A 257 -31.49 -33.55 -0.43
C ALA A 257 -31.31 -32.85 -1.80
N ALA A 258 -32.23 -31.95 -2.17
CA ALA A 258 -32.17 -31.19 -3.42
C ALA A 258 -30.91 -30.31 -3.54
N VAL A 259 -30.37 -29.83 -2.41
CA VAL A 259 -29.10 -29.07 -2.37
C VAL A 259 -27.91 -29.91 -2.85
N ARG A 260 -28.03 -31.24 -2.80
CA ARG A 260 -27.01 -32.16 -3.31
C ARG A 260 -27.33 -32.73 -4.68
N ASP A 261 -28.46 -32.37 -5.28
CA ASP A 261 -28.88 -32.95 -6.55
C ASP A 261 -28.73 -31.94 -7.70
N ALA A 262 -27.73 -32.17 -8.56
CA ALA A 262 -27.51 -31.39 -9.78
C ALA A 262 -28.69 -31.50 -10.76
N THR A 263 -29.51 -32.54 -10.65
CA THR A 263 -30.57 -32.88 -11.62
C THR A 263 -31.93 -32.29 -11.29
N VAL A 264 -32.06 -31.56 -10.18
CA VAL A 264 -33.33 -30.93 -9.76
C VAL A 264 -33.90 -30.09 -10.90
N LYS A 265 -35.02 -30.58 -11.45
CA LYS A 265 -35.70 -29.99 -12.62
C LYS A 265 -36.63 -28.83 -12.27
N ASP A 266 -36.85 -28.56 -10.98
CA ASP A 266 -37.62 -27.41 -10.47
C ASP A 266 -36.81 -26.10 -10.67
N SER A 267 -36.45 -25.83 -11.92
CA SER A 267 -35.79 -24.64 -12.41
C SER A 267 -36.76 -23.81 -13.24
N LEU A 268 -36.44 -22.54 -13.45
CA LEU A 268 -37.24 -21.68 -14.35
C LEU A 268 -37.13 -22.07 -15.83
N ALA A 269 -36.24 -22.99 -16.20
CA ALA A 269 -36.05 -23.39 -17.59
C ALA A 269 -37.31 -24.09 -18.13
N GLY A 270 -37.91 -23.51 -19.17
CA GLY A 270 -39.08 -24.08 -19.86
C GLY A 270 -40.44 -23.65 -19.32
N ARG A 271 -40.52 -22.72 -18.34
CA ARG A 271 -41.79 -22.13 -17.92
C ARG A 271 -42.26 -21.07 -18.91
N GLU A 272 -43.57 -20.92 -19.06
CA GLU A 272 -44.18 -19.84 -19.84
C GLU A 272 -43.76 -18.47 -19.30
N ALA A 273 -43.81 -17.44 -20.16
CA ALA A 273 -43.49 -16.08 -19.76
C ALA A 273 -44.43 -15.62 -18.63
N PRO A 274 -43.90 -14.91 -17.59
CA PRO A 274 -44.70 -14.48 -16.46
C PRO A 274 -45.87 -13.58 -16.89
N THR A 275 -46.96 -13.64 -16.14
CA THR A 275 -48.15 -12.83 -16.46
C THR A 275 -47.86 -11.33 -16.39
N SER A 276 -48.59 -10.54 -17.18
CA SER A 276 -48.44 -9.07 -17.19
C SER A 276 -48.69 -8.45 -15.81
N ALA A 277 -49.57 -9.06 -15.00
CA ALA A 277 -49.84 -8.66 -13.62
C ALA A 277 -48.62 -8.89 -12.70
N THR A 278 -47.99 -10.06 -12.78
CA THR A 278 -46.76 -10.35 -12.01
C THR A 278 -45.62 -9.42 -12.43
N MET A 279 -45.46 -9.19 -13.73
CA MET A 279 -44.47 -8.25 -14.26
C MET A 279 -44.67 -6.83 -13.72
N ALA A 280 -45.92 -6.35 -13.65
CA ALA A 280 -46.25 -5.05 -13.07
C ALA A 280 -45.89 -4.99 -11.58
N ARG A 281 -46.18 -6.05 -10.81
CA ARG A 281 -45.84 -6.15 -9.38
C ARG A 281 -44.34 -6.13 -9.15
N VAL A 282 -43.54 -6.83 -9.96
CA VAL A 282 -42.07 -6.81 -9.87
C VAL A 282 -41.50 -5.44 -10.19
N LYS A 283 -42.01 -4.75 -11.22
CA LYS A 283 -41.58 -3.36 -11.52
C LYS A 283 -41.92 -2.40 -10.39
N GLN A 284 -43.09 -2.55 -9.77
CA GLN A 284 -43.48 -1.77 -8.60
C GLN A 284 -42.56 -2.05 -7.41
N LEU A 285 -42.18 -3.32 -7.20
CA LEU A 285 -41.26 -3.72 -6.16
C LEU A 285 -39.87 -3.10 -6.37
N GLN A 286 -39.30 -3.22 -7.57
CA GLN A 286 -38.03 -2.58 -7.97
C GLN A 286 -38.07 -1.07 -7.72
N THR A 287 -39.18 -0.42 -8.09
CA THR A 287 -39.38 1.02 -7.88
C THR A 287 -39.45 1.37 -6.39
N THR A 288 -40.18 0.57 -5.59
CA THR A 288 -40.38 0.81 -4.16
C THR A 288 -39.08 0.65 -3.38
N LEU A 289 -38.31 -0.41 -3.67
CA LEU A 289 -37.01 -0.63 -3.04
C LEU A 289 -35.98 0.41 -3.50
N GLY A 290 -35.98 0.80 -4.78
CA GLY A 290 -35.18 1.91 -5.28
C GLY A 290 -35.50 3.23 -4.55
N LYS A 291 -36.78 3.51 -4.29
CA LYS A 291 -37.22 4.69 -3.52
C LYS A 291 -36.85 4.61 -2.04
N ARG A 292 -37.03 3.46 -1.36
CA ARG A 292 -36.59 3.26 0.03
C ARG A 292 -35.10 3.54 0.18
N THR A 293 -34.30 3.11 -0.80
CA THR A 293 -32.86 3.38 -0.81
C THR A 293 -32.55 4.87 -0.92
N ARG A 294 -33.25 5.60 -1.80
CA ARG A 294 -33.08 7.06 -1.95
C ARG A 294 -33.64 7.86 -0.77
N GLY A 295 -34.68 7.36 -0.10
CA GLY A 295 -35.27 7.99 1.09
C GLY A 295 -34.52 7.71 2.39
N ALA A 296 -33.70 6.66 2.43
CA ALA A 296 -32.78 6.34 3.53
C ALA A 296 -31.42 7.04 3.41
N GLN A 297 -31.17 7.77 2.31
CA GLN A 297 -30.31 8.95 2.37
C GLN A 297 -31.03 9.92 3.31
N PRO A 298 -30.47 10.25 4.50
CA PRO A 298 -31.11 11.25 5.34
C PRO A 298 -31.29 12.49 4.47
N ALA A 299 -32.55 12.94 4.33
CA ALA A 299 -32.85 14.25 3.77
C ALA A 299 -31.80 15.19 4.34
N ALA A 300 -31.05 15.87 3.46
CA ALA A 300 -29.98 16.77 3.85
C ALA A 300 -30.49 17.59 5.03
N ARG A 301 -30.11 17.19 6.25
CA ARG A 301 -30.32 18.02 7.41
C ARG A 301 -29.57 19.27 7.01
N GLU A 302 -30.28 20.40 6.97
CA GLU A 302 -29.63 21.70 6.88
C GLU A 302 -28.37 21.62 7.72
N PRO A 303 -27.19 21.96 7.18
CA PRO A 303 -25.97 21.87 7.93
C PRO A 303 -26.20 22.67 9.20
N HIS A 304 -26.39 21.97 10.33
CA HIS A 304 -26.19 22.57 11.62
C HIS A 304 -24.79 23.12 11.51
N ARG A 305 -24.69 24.45 11.48
CA ARG A 305 -23.44 25.19 11.38
C ARG A 305 -22.50 24.61 12.42
N LEU A 306 -21.64 23.67 12.01
CA LEU A 306 -20.52 23.24 12.80
C LEU A 306 -19.74 24.52 13.01
N SER A 307 -19.67 24.96 14.27
CA SER A 307 -18.93 26.17 14.59
C SER A 307 -17.52 26.02 14.02
N ARG A 308 -16.93 27.10 13.51
CA ARG A 308 -15.58 27.13 12.91
C ARG A 308 -14.50 26.41 13.76
N ARG A 309 -14.77 26.17 15.05
CA ARG A 309 -13.93 25.44 16.00
C ARG A 309 -13.93 23.90 15.81
N SER A 310 -15.03 23.28 15.37
CA SER A 310 -15.11 21.82 15.18
C SER A 310 -14.38 21.34 13.94
N VAL A 311 -14.36 22.15 12.88
CA VAL A 311 -13.59 21.89 11.65
C VAL A 311 -12.09 22.07 11.89
N ALA A 312 -11.71 23.06 12.72
CA ALA A 312 -10.31 23.25 13.12
C ALA A 312 -9.75 22.10 13.97
N LEU A 313 -10.55 21.52 14.88
CA LEU A 313 -10.12 20.39 15.73
C LEU A 313 -9.92 19.08 14.93
N LEU A 314 -10.76 18.81 13.92
CA LEU A 314 -10.59 17.66 13.02
C LEU A 314 -9.37 17.81 12.11
N ALA A 315 -9.08 19.03 11.64
CA ALA A 315 -7.89 19.33 10.85
C ALA A 315 -6.59 19.22 11.68
N ILE A 316 -6.62 19.62 12.96
CA ILE A 316 -5.46 19.52 13.88
C ILE A 316 -5.19 18.05 14.26
N GLY A 317 -6.25 17.24 14.46
CA GLY A 317 -6.11 15.81 14.74
C GLY A 317 -5.53 15.01 13.56
N GLY A 318 -5.98 15.31 12.33
CA GLY A 318 -5.45 14.68 11.11
C GLY A 318 -4.00 15.08 10.80
N ALA A 319 -3.63 16.34 11.01
CA ALA A 319 -2.28 16.84 10.76
C ALA A 319 -1.22 16.25 11.72
N MET A 320 -1.56 16.00 12.99
CA MET A 320 -0.61 15.39 13.94
C MET A 320 -0.32 13.91 13.66
N VAL A 321 -1.28 13.16 13.11
CA VAL A 321 -1.09 11.76 12.72
C VAL A 321 -0.14 11.64 11.54
N VAL A 322 -0.23 12.57 10.57
CA VAL A 322 0.62 12.58 9.37
C VAL A 322 2.06 13.05 9.68
N VAL A 323 2.24 14.07 10.53
CA VAL A 323 3.58 14.57 10.90
C VAL A 323 4.35 13.55 11.75
N THR A 324 3.67 12.76 12.58
CA THR A 324 4.31 11.70 13.39
C THR A 324 4.69 10.48 12.54
N ALA A 325 3.88 10.11 11.56
CA ALA A 325 4.20 9.03 10.62
C ALA A 325 5.40 9.36 9.70
N ILE A 326 5.53 10.63 9.28
CA ILE A 326 6.64 11.10 8.44
C ILE A 326 7.95 11.21 9.24
N GLY A 327 7.91 11.57 10.53
CA GLY A 327 9.10 11.61 11.40
C GLY A 327 9.75 10.24 11.66
N ILE A 328 8.96 9.15 11.62
CA ILE A 328 9.44 7.78 11.82
C ILE A 328 10.10 7.21 10.53
N VAL A 329 9.72 7.71 9.35
CA VAL A 329 10.27 7.27 8.06
C VAL A 329 11.57 8.02 7.70
N LEU A 330 11.70 9.30 8.06
CA LEU A 330 12.86 10.13 7.67
C LEU A 330 14.12 9.94 8.54
N THR A 331 14.07 9.19 9.64
CA THR A 331 15.25 8.86 10.46
C THR A 331 15.93 7.53 10.06
N ARG A 332 15.44 6.83 9.01
CA ARG A 332 15.95 5.50 8.60
C ARG A 332 16.51 5.39 7.17
N GLY A 333 16.66 6.49 6.43
CA GLY A 333 17.13 6.43 5.03
C GLY A 333 18.19 7.47 4.69
N SER A 334 19.45 7.20 5.01
CA SER A 334 20.57 7.80 4.26
C SER A 334 21.79 6.88 4.32
N GLY A 335 22.17 6.34 3.16
CA GLY A 335 23.37 5.55 2.99
C GLY A 335 23.18 4.46 1.94
N PHE A 336 23.28 4.82 0.66
CA PHE A 336 24.04 4.08 -0.36
C PHE A 336 23.97 4.90 -1.67
N GLY A 337 25.13 5.36 -2.13
CA GLY A 337 25.34 5.87 -3.48
C GLY A 337 26.40 5.00 -4.16
N GLU A 338 26.05 4.45 -5.32
CA GLU A 338 26.95 4.11 -6.43
C GLU A 338 27.55 5.41 -6.99
N GLU A 339 28.75 5.53 -7.57
CA GLU A 339 29.51 4.60 -8.41
C GLU A 339 30.97 5.10 -8.61
N ALA A 340 31.83 4.22 -9.16
CA ALA A 340 32.99 4.47 -10.05
C ALA A 340 34.40 4.02 -9.56
N SER A 341 34.92 3.00 -10.25
CA SER A 341 36.36 2.65 -10.40
C SER A 341 37.05 3.60 -11.41
N PRO A 342 38.38 3.86 -11.37
CA PRO A 342 39.39 2.87 -11.81
C PRO A 342 40.81 2.90 -11.17
N SER A 343 41.48 1.74 -11.27
CA SER A 343 42.95 1.49 -11.38
C SER A 343 43.92 1.83 -10.24
N GLY A 344 44.80 0.86 -9.88
CA GLY A 344 46.20 1.12 -9.49
C GLY A 344 46.72 0.60 -8.14
N VAL A 345 47.40 -0.56 -8.16
CA VAL A 345 48.60 -1.04 -7.42
C VAL A 345 49.02 -0.45 -6.04
N PHE A 346 49.35 -1.39 -5.12
CA PHE A 346 50.30 -1.39 -3.95
C PHE A 346 49.74 -1.57 -2.51
N ALA A 347 50.03 -2.77 -1.99
CA ALA A 347 50.52 -3.17 -0.66
C ALA A 347 50.13 -2.47 0.68
N LYS A 348 49.78 -3.35 1.65
CA LYS A 348 50.08 -3.36 3.12
C LYS A 348 49.39 -2.36 4.07
N ALA A 349 48.57 -2.91 4.99
CA ALA A 349 48.53 -2.72 6.47
C ALA A 349 47.15 -3.20 6.98
N ARG A 350 47.00 -4.35 7.65
CA ARG A 350 47.08 -4.64 9.10
C ARG A 350 46.40 -3.63 10.06
N ASP A 351 45.43 -4.19 10.80
CA ASP A 351 44.84 -3.83 12.09
C ASP A 351 43.90 -2.62 12.22
N GLY A 352 42.66 -2.91 12.68
CA GLY A 352 41.67 -1.91 13.08
C GLY A 352 40.25 -2.44 13.26
N ALA A 353 40.05 -3.39 14.18
CA ALA A 353 38.72 -3.87 14.57
C ALA A 353 37.90 -2.76 15.28
N ARG A 354 36.70 -2.47 14.79
CA ARG A 354 35.60 -1.88 15.57
C ARG A 354 34.28 -2.55 15.23
N ALA A 355 33.65 -3.08 16.26
CA ALA A 355 32.37 -3.75 16.24
C ALA A 355 31.23 -2.79 15.85
N GLY A 356 30.43 -3.18 14.87
CA GLY A 356 29.14 -2.60 14.54
C GLY A 356 28.19 -3.74 14.16
N GLY A 357 27.39 -4.21 15.12
CA GLY A 357 26.42 -5.28 14.92
C GLY A 357 25.20 -4.77 14.13
N ALA A 358 25.03 -5.29 12.92
CA ALA A 358 23.79 -5.18 12.16
C ALA A 358 22.85 -6.31 12.59
N GLY A 359 21.79 -5.98 13.35
CA GLY A 359 20.73 -6.92 13.72
C GLY A 359 19.76 -7.15 12.57
N VAL A 360 19.56 -8.41 12.18
CA VAL A 360 18.53 -8.84 11.22
C VAL A 360 17.17 -8.80 11.90
N ASN A 361 16.18 -8.17 11.26
CA ASN A 361 14.88 -7.87 11.85
C ASN A 361 13.87 -8.98 11.47
N VAL A 362 13.73 -10.01 12.31
CA VAL A 362 12.78 -11.15 12.12
C VAL A 362 11.36 -10.76 12.57
N ARG A 363 10.81 -9.64 12.05
CA ARG A 363 9.58 -9.01 12.56
C ARG A 363 8.33 -9.17 11.68
N ASP A 364 8.38 -10.02 10.64
CA ASP A 364 7.26 -10.18 9.70
C ASP A 364 6.82 -11.64 9.64
N GLU A 365 5.56 -11.93 10.02
CA GLU A 365 4.96 -13.28 9.90
C GLU A 365 4.88 -13.74 8.44
N ARG A 366 4.96 -12.82 7.47
CA ARG A 366 5.09 -13.14 6.04
C ARG A 366 6.47 -13.70 5.66
N ALA A 367 7.52 -13.48 6.47
CA ALA A 367 8.88 -13.97 6.17
C ALA A 367 9.04 -15.48 6.43
N VAL A 368 8.14 -16.11 7.19
CA VAL A 368 8.22 -17.54 7.53
C VAL A 368 7.81 -18.46 6.37
N SER A 369 7.10 -17.93 5.35
CA SER A 369 6.58 -18.76 4.24
C SER A 369 7.53 -18.91 3.04
N GLY A 370 8.71 -18.28 3.04
CA GLY A 370 9.59 -18.28 1.86
C GLY A 370 11.10 -18.23 2.12
N ASP A 371 11.54 -17.67 3.24
CA ASP A 371 12.97 -17.51 3.52
C ASP A 371 13.55 -18.69 4.31
N VAL A 372 14.82 -19.00 4.03
CA VAL A 372 15.62 -19.96 4.81
C VAL A 372 15.76 -19.42 6.23
N ILE A 373 15.07 -20.03 7.20
CA ILE A 373 15.25 -19.70 8.62
C ILE A 373 16.69 -20.02 8.99
N THR A 374 17.50 -18.99 9.18
CA THR A 374 18.90 -19.18 9.57
C THR A 374 18.99 -19.61 11.03
N ALA A 375 19.99 -20.41 11.36
CA ALA A 375 20.27 -20.79 12.74
C ALA A 375 20.46 -19.57 13.66
N ALA A 376 20.98 -18.45 13.12
CA ALA A 376 21.10 -17.18 13.85
C ALA A 376 19.73 -16.58 14.19
N ALA A 377 18.81 -16.50 13.21
CA ALA A 377 17.46 -16.00 13.44
C ALA A 377 16.69 -16.84 14.47
N LEU A 378 16.82 -18.17 14.40
CA LEU A 378 16.17 -19.08 15.36
C LEU A 378 16.77 -18.94 16.77
N ARG A 379 18.09 -18.76 16.87
CA ARG A 379 18.81 -18.53 18.15
C ARG A 379 18.42 -17.21 18.79
N ASP A 380 18.31 -16.14 18.00
CA ASP A 380 17.88 -14.82 18.47
C ASP A 380 16.42 -14.85 18.93
N ALA A 381 15.55 -15.52 18.19
CA ALA A 381 14.15 -15.69 18.55
C ALA A 381 13.98 -16.52 19.83
N MET A 382 14.72 -17.62 20.00
CA MET A 382 14.71 -18.38 21.25
C MET A 382 15.26 -17.59 22.43
N SER A 383 16.36 -16.87 22.25
CA SER A 383 16.96 -16.05 23.31
C SER A 383 16.00 -14.94 23.76
N ALA A 384 15.17 -14.43 22.86
CA ALA A 384 14.11 -13.47 23.20
C ALA A 384 12.98 -14.14 24.01
N VAL A 385 12.53 -15.33 23.61
CA VAL A 385 11.49 -16.09 24.31
C VAL A 385 11.95 -16.55 25.70
N GLU A 386 13.16 -17.05 25.84
CA GLU A 386 13.74 -17.45 27.14
C GLU A 386 13.84 -16.26 28.11
N ARG A 387 14.29 -15.12 27.61
CA ARG A 387 14.37 -13.89 28.40
C ARG A 387 12.98 -13.43 28.84
N GLU A 388 12.02 -13.40 27.91
CA GLU A 388 10.65 -12.97 28.21
C GLU A 388 9.94 -13.94 29.15
N ALA A 389 10.06 -15.25 28.94
CA ALA A 389 9.51 -16.26 29.84
C ALA A 389 10.13 -16.18 31.24
N SER A 390 11.45 -15.97 31.34
CA SER A 390 12.14 -15.74 32.61
C SER A 390 11.67 -14.46 33.30
N GLU A 391 11.48 -13.36 32.57
CA GLU A 391 10.95 -12.11 33.09
C GLU A 391 9.50 -12.25 33.58
N GLN A 392 8.71 -13.15 32.96
CA GLN A 392 7.33 -13.44 33.35
C GLN A 392 7.22 -14.54 34.43
N GLY A 393 8.30 -15.23 34.78
CA GLY A 393 8.27 -16.38 35.68
C GLY A 393 7.52 -17.60 35.10
N VAL A 394 7.41 -17.69 33.78
CA VAL A 394 6.76 -18.78 33.05
C VAL A 394 7.82 -19.80 32.65
N SER A 395 7.64 -21.07 33.02
CA SER A 395 8.49 -22.14 32.53
C SER A 395 8.19 -22.41 31.06
N LEU A 396 9.21 -22.39 30.20
CA LEU A 396 9.05 -22.84 28.82
C LEU A 396 8.67 -24.32 28.76
N PRO A 397 7.95 -24.76 27.71
CA PRO A 397 7.65 -26.18 27.50
C PRO A 397 8.92 -27.03 27.56
N ASP A 398 8.87 -28.13 28.30
CA ASP A 398 10.01 -29.03 28.49
C ASP A 398 10.60 -29.45 27.13
N GLY A 399 11.90 -29.25 26.98
CA GLY A 399 12.64 -29.62 25.77
C GLY A 399 12.56 -28.65 24.60
N LEU A 400 11.84 -27.51 24.68
CA LEU A 400 11.83 -26.52 23.60
C LEU A 400 13.24 -25.97 23.29
N ALA A 401 13.98 -25.59 24.33
CA ALA A 401 15.37 -25.13 24.20
C ALA A 401 16.28 -26.24 23.65
N ALA A 402 16.09 -27.48 24.09
CA ALA A 402 16.85 -28.63 23.61
C ALA A 402 16.54 -28.95 22.13
N ARG A 403 15.28 -28.86 21.70
CA ARG A 403 14.87 -29.04 20.30
C ARG A 403 15.41 -27.91 19.41
N ALA A 404 15.34 -26.66 19.86
CA ALA A 404 15.89 -25.53 19.13
C ALA A 404 17.42 -25.64 18.99
N ALA A 405 18.12 -26.02 20.06
CA ALA A 405 19.56 -26.28 20.04
C ALA A 405 19.91 -27.43 19.08
N ALA A 406 19.16 -28.54 19.12
CA ALA A 406 19.36 -29.67 18.20
C ALA A 406 19.19 -29.25 16.73
N VAL A 407 18.19 -28.42 16.41
CA VAL A 407 17.99 -27.88 15.06
C VAL A 407 19.11 -26.91 14.65
N ILE A 408 19.56 -26.07 15.58
CA ILE A 408 20.67 -25.13 15.34
C ILE A 408 21.98 -25.88 15.09
N ASP A 409 22.24 -26.95 15.83
CA ASP A 409 23.47 -27.75 15.76
C ASP A 409 23.48 -28.70 14.55
N ALA A 410 22.31 -29.16 14.09
CA ALA A 410 22.17 -30.02 12.92
C ALA A 410 22.50 -29.33 11.58
N GLY A 411 22.56 -28.00 11.54
CA GLY A 411 22.87 -27.25 10.32
C GLY A 411 21.75 -27.30 9.26
N ALA A 412 22.10 -27.22 7.96
CA ALA A 412 21.18 -26.88 6.87
C ALA A 412 20.13 -27.95 6.46
N GLN A 413 19.89 -29.01 7.23
CA GLN A 413 18.92 -30.07 6.92
C GLN A 413 18.40 -30.66 8.25
N PRO A 414 17.14 -30.44 8.68
CA PRO A 414 15.93 -30.25 7.87
C PRO A 414 15.19 -28.91 8.12
N GLN A 415 14.82 -28.20 7.05
CA GLN A 415 14.05 -26.95 7.13
C GLN A 415 12.66 -27.12 7.76
N ASP A 416 12.09 -28.32 7.70
CA ASP A 416 10.76 -28.59 8.27
C ASP A 416 10.79 -28.60 9.80
N GLU A 417 11.84 -29.14 10.43
CA GLU A 417 12.02 -29.05 11.89
C GLU A 417 12.30 -27.61 12.32
N ALA A 418 13.10 -26.85 11.57
CA ALA A 418 13.33 -25.42 11.84
C ALA A 418 12.04 -24.60 11.73
N ARG A 419 11.16 -24.91 10.77
CA ARG A 419 9.84 -24.29 10.64
C ARG A 419 8.91 -24.70 11.78
N GLU A 420 8.94 -25.96 12.21
CA GLU A 420 8.14 -26.43 13.34
C GLU A 420 8.57 -25.73 14.64
N VAL A 421 9.88 -25.68 14.92
CA VAL A 421 10.43 -24.95 16.08
C VAL A 421 10.08 -23.46 15.99
N ALA A 422 10.23 -22.82 14.83
CA ALA A 422 9.86 -21.41 14.66
C ALA A 422 8.37 -21.15 14.89
N ARG A 423 7.47 -22.05 14.46
CA ARG A 423 6.03 -21.96 14.77
C ARG A 423 5.76 -22.09 16.26
N PHE A 424 6.45 -23.01 16.95
CA PHE A 424 6.34 -23.15 18.41
C PHE A 424 6.83 -21.89 19.13
N VAL A 425 7.95 -21.31 18.70
CA VAL A 425 8.48 -20.04 19.24
C VAL A 425 7.48 -18.91 19.06
N ALA A 426 6.88 -18.77 17.87
CA ALA A 426 5.86 -17.75 17.61
C ALA A 426 4.56 -17.96 18.42
N ALA A 427 4.16 -19.22 18.62
CA ALA A 427 3.01 -19.56 19.47
C ALA A 427 3.28 -19.20 20.94
N THR A 428 4.47 -19.53 21.47
CA THR A 428 4.87 -19.17 22.84
C THR A 428 4.99 -17.66 23.01
N GLN A 429 5.53 -16.93 22.03
CA GLN A 429 5.52 -15.44 22.05
C GLN A 429 4.10 -14.87 22.10
N SER A 430 3.15 -15.49 21.39
CA SER A 430 1.76 -15.05 21.39
C SER A 430 1.08 -15.32 22.73
N GLU A 431 1.39 -16.45 23.38
CA GLU A 431 0.93 -16.76 24.74
C GLU A 431 1.49 -15.77 25.77
N LEU A 432 2.80 -15.49 25.72
CA LEU A 432 3.46 -14.50 26.58
C LEU A 432 2.90 -13.08 26.36
N ALA A 433 2.59 -12.70 25.13
CA ALA A 433 1.90 -11.45 24.82
C ALA A 433 0.45 -11.42 25.36
N GLY A 434 -0.23 -12.57 25.36
CA GLY A 434 -1.55 -12.75 25.98
C GLY A 434 -1.54 -12.46 27.48
N ASN A 435 -0.51 -12.91 28.20
CA ASN A 435 -0.34 -12.60 29.62
C ASN A 435 -0.16 -11.10 29.86
N VAL A 436 0.58 -10.42 28.99
CA VAL A 436 0.77 -8.97 29.05
C VAL A 436 -0.56 -8.23 28.82
N LEU A 437 -1.37 -8.67 27.86
CA LEU A 437 -2.71 -8.13 27.62
C LEU A 437 -3.66 -8.36 28.81
N ALA A 438 -3.56 -9.50 29.49
CA ALA A 438 -4.34 -9.76 30.69
C ALA A 438 -4.01 -8.76 31.81
N VAL A 439 -2.72 -8.42 32.00
CA VAL A 439 -2.28 -7.41 32.98
C VAL A 439 -2.73 -6.00 32.59
N ILE A 440 -2.72 -5.65 31.30
CA ILE A 440 -3.29 -4.38 30.82
C ILE A 440 -4.78 -4.31 31.16
N ARG A 441 -5.52 -5.41 30.95
CA ARG A 441 -6.96 -5.49 31.19
C ARG A 441 -7.33 -5.45 32.67
N GLU A 442 -6.54 -6.09 33.54
CA GLU A 442 -6.74 -6.07 34.99
C GLU A 442 -6.62 -4.65 35.57
N ARG A 443 -5.84 -3.78 34.91
CA ARG A 443 -5.68 -2.38 35.34
C ARG A 443 -6.78 -1.46 34.81
N GLU A 444 -7.60 -1.87 33.84
CA GLU A 444 -8.66 -0.99 33.33
C GLU A 444 -9.66 -0.59 34.44
N PRO A 445 -10.07 0.69 34.52
CA PRO A 445 -10.93 1.12 35.61
C PRO A 445 -12.35 0.63 35.33
N ASP A 446 -13.05 0.18 36.36
CA ASP A 446 -14.49 -0.04 36.24
C ASP A 446 -15.18 1.31 36.00
N VAL A 447 -15.90 1.40 34.89
CA VAL A 447 -16.57 2.62 34.44
C VAL A 447 -18.03 2.68 34.88
N ALA A 448 -18.54 1.63 35.52
CA ALA A 448 -19.95 1.55 35.92
C ALA A 448 -20.37 2.72 36.83
N ASP A 449 -19.49 3.16 37.72
CA ASP A 449 -19.77 4.15 38.76
C ASP A 449 -19.17 5.54 38.50
N LEU A 450 -18.58 5.78 37.32
CA LEU A 450 -17.94 7.05 36.99
C LEU A 450 -18.94 8.08 36.43
N ASP A 451 -18.82 9.33 36.86
CA ASP A 451 -19.54 10.46 36.24
C ASP A 451 -19.02 10.76 34.81
N GLU A 452 -19.65 11.69 34.08
CA GLU A 452 -19.31 11.96 32.67
C GLU A 452 -17.86 12.48 32.50
N ALA A 453 -17.41 13.32 33.42
CA ALA A 453 -16.06 13.90 33.38
C ALA A 453 -15.00 12.85 33.77
N GLN A 454 -15.30 12.01 34.76
CA GLN A 454 -14.47 10.86 35.14
C GLN A 454 -14.40 9.82 34.01
N ARG A 455 -15.49 9.57 33.29
CA ARG A 455 -15.51 8.69 32.11
C ARG A 455 -14.63 9.22 30.98
N ALA A 456 -14.66 10.52 30.71
CA ALA A 456 -13.79 11.12 29.70
C ALA A 456 -12.30 10.94 30.04
N VAL A 457 -11.92 11.05 31.32
CA VAL A 457 -10.55 10.76 31.78
C VAL A 457 -10.21 9.28 31.64
N ALA A 458 -11.13 8.38 32.00
CA ALA A 458 -10.96 6.93 31.83
C ALA A 458 -10.81 6.51 30.36
N ASP A 459 -11.58 7.07 29.44
CA ASP A 459 -11.51 6.76 28.00
C ASP A 459 -10.21 7.28 27.37
N ALA A 460 -9.75 8.47 27.77
CA ALA A 460 -8.45 8.99 27.35
C ALA A 460 -7.30 8.10 27.86
N TRP A 461 -7.44 7.53 29.05
CA TRP A 461 -6.49 6.58 29.60
C TRP A 461 -6.48 5.26 28.83
N ARG A 462 -7.64 4.64 28.57
CA ARG A 462 -7.76 3.44 27.72
C ARG A 462 -7.12 3.62 26.35
N THR A 463 -7.34 4.77 25.71
CA THR A 463 -6.72 5.12 24.42
C THR A 463 -5.18 5.16 24.48
N ARG A 464 -4.58 5.36 25.65
CA ARG A 464 -3.12 5.29 25.84
C ARG A 464 -2.66 3.88 26.12
N LEU A 465 -3.45 3.08 26.83
CA LEU A 465 -3.18 1.66 27.08
C LEU A 465 -3.10 0.86 25.77
N THR A 466 -3.94 1.18 24.77
CA THR A 466 -3.89 0.54 23.44
C THR A 466 -2.60 0.83 22.66
N LYS A 467 -1.78 1.80 23.09
CA LYS A 467 -0.47 2.11 22.49
C LYS A 467 0.69 1.36 23.17
N ILE A 468 0.41 0.53 24.17
CA ILE A 468 1.41 -0.35 24.77
C ILE A 468 1.51 -1.59 23.88
N ASN A 469 2.71 -1.87 23.36
CA ASN A 469 2.92 -3.06 22.56
C ASN A 469 3.04 -4.27 23.52
N PRO A 470 2.15 -5.27 23.44
CA PRO A 470 2.18 -6.41 24.35
C PRO A 470 3.46 -7.27 24.20
N ARG A 471 4.23 -7.09 23.12
CA ARG A 471 5.53 -7.75 22.89
C ARG A 471 6.74 -6.98 23.45
N ASP A 472 6.54 -5.89 24.20
CA ASP A 472 7.63 -5.13 24.84
C ASP A 472 8.19 -5.82 26.10
N GLY A 473 7.62 -6.96 26.52
CA GLY A 473 7.96 -7.68 27.75
C GLY A 473 7.24 -7.14 28.98
N LEU A 474 6.89 -8.03 29.91
CA LEU A 474 6.00 -7.72 31.04
C LEU A 474 6.57 -6.65 31.98
N VAL A 475 7.88 -6.62 32.20
CA VAL A 475 8.54 -5.62 33.07
C VAL A 475 8.38 -4.21 32.49
N ARG A 476 8.69 -4.03 31.20
CA ARG A 476 8.56 -2.71 30.54
C ARG A 476 7.10 -2.29 30.40
N VAL A 477 6.21 -3.24 30.16
CA VAL A 477 4.77 -2.97 30.15
C VAL A 477 4.29 -2.55 31.53
N ARG A 478 4.71 -3.19 32.63
CA ARG A 478 4.39 -2.77 34.00
C ARG A 478 4.91 -1.38 34.31
N GLU A 479 6.18 -1.07 34.01
CA GLU A 479 6.74 0.28 34.21
C GLU A 479 5.99 1.36 33.41
N ARG A 480 5.48 1.01 32.22
CA ARG A 480 4.68 1.93 31.41
C ARG A 480 3.25 2.04 31.93
N LEU A 481 2.65 0.94 32.35
CA LEU A 481 1.33 0.89 32.98
C LEU A 481 1.31 1.72 34.26
N ASP A 482 2.30 1.56 35.14
CA ASP A 482 2.42 2.31 36.39
C ASP A 482 2.52 3.81 36.11
N ARG A 483 3.32 4.24 35.11
CA ARG A 483 3.39 5.65 34.70
C ARG A 483 2.07 6.21 34.15
N GLU A 484 1.35 5.41 33.37
CA GLU A 484 0.04 5.83 32.85
C GLU A 484 -1.02 5.84 33.96
N GLN A 485 -0.96 4.88 34.89
CA GLN A 485 -1.82 4.78 36.07
C GLN A 485 -1.61 5.96 37.02
N ASP A 486 -0.37 6.32 37.35
CA ASP A 486 -0.05 7.55 38.10
C ASP A 486 -0.68 8.77 37.42
N GLY A 487 -0.60 8.80 36.08
CA GLY A 487 -1.20 9.84 35.27
C GLY A 487 -2.71 9.93 35.39
N TYR A 488 -3.38 8.77 35.41
CA TYR A 488 -4.82 8.63 35.60
C TYR A 488 -5.24 9.03 37.02
N GLU A 489 -4.56 8.55 38.05
CA GLU A 489 -4.85 8.87 39.46
C GLU A 489 -4.69 10.36 39.75
N ILE A 490 -3.66 11.01 39.20
CA ILE A 490 -3.49 12.47 39.28
C ILE A 490 -4.67 13.19 38.63
N ALA A 491 -5.08 12.77 37.43
CA ALA A 491 -6.19 13.39 36.71
C ALA A 491 -7.51 13.25 37.48
N MET A 492 -7.78 12.06 38.01
CA MET A 492 -8.96 11.77 38.85
C MET A 492 -8.94 12.57 40.16
N GLY A 493 -7.76 12.71 40.80
CA GLY A 493 -7.58 13.50 42.01
C GLY A 493 -7.78 15.00 41.80
N VAL A 494 -7.39 15.55 40.65
CA VAL A 494 -7.69 16.94 40.26
C VAL A 494 -9.20 17.11 40.10
N LEU A 495 -9.84 16.17 39.39
CA LEU A 495 -11.28 16.21 39.09
C LEU A 495 -12.13 16.14 40.37
N ALA A 496 -11.72 15.32 41.34
CA ALA A 496 -12.36 15.20 42.66
C ALA A 496 -12.28 16.49 43.49
N LYS A 497 -11.21 17.29 43.34
CA LYS A 497 -11.01 18.57 44.06
C LYS A 497 -11.75 19.75 43.43
N THR A 498 -12.20 19.63 42.18
CA THR A 498 -12.97 20.66 41.49
C THR A 498 -14.42 20.67 41.99
N LYS A 499 -14.86 21.82 42.57
CA LYS A 499 -16.18 21.96 43.20
C LYS A 499 -17.34 21.63 42.23
N PRO A 500 -18.45 21.04 42.71
CA PRO A 500 -19.60 20.69 41.86
C PRO A 500 -20.22 21.87 41.10
N SER A 501 -20.20 23.08 41.68
CA SER A 501 -20.78 24.29 41.08
C SER A 501 -20.05 24.78 39.81
N THR A 502 -18.87 24.23 39.51
CA THR A 502 -18.16 24.46 38.24
C THR A 502 -18.41 23.37 37.20
N ARG A 503 -19.02 22.22 37.55
CA ARG A 503 -19.16 21.05 36.64
C ARG A 503 -20.31 21.12 35.63
N GLU A 504 -21.19 22.13 35.70
CA GLU A 504 -22.34 22.27 34.79
C GLU A 504 -22.03 23.04 33.48
N ALA A 505 -20.80 23.49 33.25
CA ALA A 505 -20.40 24.22 32.05
C ALA A 505 -19.79 23.28 30.98
N GLY A 506 -20.65 22.77 30.08
CA GLY A 506 -20.33 21.68 29.15
C GLY A 506 -19.11 21.82 28.22
N ALA A 507 -18.60 20.67 27.76
CA ALA A 507 -17.66 20.31 26.66
C ALA A 507 -16.35 21.11 26.45
N SER A 508 -16.33 22.41 26.73
CA SER A 508 -15.12 23.26 26.76
C SER A 508 -14.19 22.90 27.92
N GLU A 509 -14.72 22.27 28.98
CA GLU A 509 -13.95 21.95 30.18
C GLU A 509 -13.05 20.73 30.04
N SER A 510 -13.36 19.70 29.23
CA SER A 510 -12.45 18.56 29.04
C SER A 510 -11.15 18.97 28.33
N ALA A 511 -11.22 19.95 27.43
CA ALA A 511 -10.03 20.54 26.82
C ALA A 511 -9.26 21.43 27.80
N LEU A 512 -9.95 22.15 28.69
CA LEU A 512 -9.31 22.93 29.76
C LEU A 512 -8.70 22.05 30.85
N LEU A 513 -9.31 20.92 31.16
CA LEU A 513 -8.82 19.94 32.13
C LEU A 513 -7.63 19.17 31.55
N ALA A 514 -7.69 18.73 30.29
CA ALA A 514 -6.53 18.17 29.59
C ALA A 514 -5.36 19.18 29.53
N ARG A 515 -5.68 20.46 29.29
CA ARG A 515 -4.70 21.56 29.28
C ARG A 515 -4.19 21.90 30.68
N ALA A 516 -5.01 21.77 31.72
CA ALA A 516 -4.62 21.95 33.11
C ALA A 516 -3.77 20.78 33.63
N ILE A 517 -4.03 19.55 33.19
CA ILE A 517 -3.20 18.37 33.47
C ILE A 517 -1.85 18.47 32.74
N GLU A 518 -1.85 18.91 31.47
CA GLU A 518 -0.64 19.21 30.70
C GLU A 518 0.17 20.35 31.33
N ASN A 519 -0.52 21.40 31.82
CA ASN A 519 0.10 22.53 32.50
C ASN A 519 0.63 22.15 33.89
N ALA A 520 -0.07 21.32 34.68
CA ALA A 520 0.40 20.83 35.97
C ALA A 520 1.60 19.89 35.82
N ARG A 521 1.63 19.07 34.76
CA ARG A 521 2.80 18.27 34.39
C ARG A 521 3.97 19.14 33.93
N ARG A 522 3.71 20.20 33.15
CA ARG A 522 4.72 21.20 32.80
C ARG A 522 5.21 21.95 34.03
N GLU A 523 4.35 22.39 34.93
CA GLU A 523 4.75 23.09 36.16
C GLU A 523 5.58 22.21 37.08
N ARG A 524 5.33 20.89 37.11
CA ARG A 524 6.13 19.95 37.90
C ARG A 524 7.40 19.48 37.19
N ALA A 525 7.40 19.32 35.87
CA ALA A 525 8.61 19.05 35.08
C ALA A 525 9.52 20.28 35.01
N THR A 526 8.92 21.47 34.94
CA THR A 526 9.61 22.76 35.12
C THR A 526 10.01 22.92 36.57
N GLY A 527 9.24 22.46 37.56
CA GLY A 527 9.61 22.46 38.98
C GLY A 527 10.75 21.49 39.33
N LEU A 528 10.84 20.34 38.67
CA LEU A 528 11.95 19.38 38.82
C LEU A 528 13.19 19.86 38.05
N ALA A 529 12.98 20.45 36.86
CA ALA A 529 14.04 21.13 36.12
C ALA A 529 14.52 22.39 36.86
N VAL A 530 13.65 23.10 37.58
CA VAL A 530 13.96 24.23 38.47
C VAL A 530 14.65 23.74 39.74
N LEU A 531 14.35 22.57 40.30
CA LEU A 531 15.12 22.02 41.44
C LEU A 531 16.53 21.55 41.04
N VAL A 532 16.71 21.04 39.81
CA VAL A 532 18.04 20.68 39.26
C VAL A 532 18.79 21.92 38.75
N ARG A 533 18.08 22.96 38.29
CA ARG A 533 18.62 24.25 37.84
C ARG A 533 18.88 25.21 39.00
N ASP A 534 18.13 25.17 40.09
CA ASP A 534 18.35 25.95 41.33
C ASP A 534 19.66 25.55 42.00
N GLY A 535 20.14 24.31 41.84
CA GLY A 535 21.47 23.92 42.31
C GLY A 535 22.63 24.61 41.56
N ALA A 536 22.43 24.94 40.28
CA ALA A 536 23.44 25.55 39.41
C ALA A 536 23.28 27.08 39.25
N GLU A 537 22.03 27.56 39.23
CA GLU A 537 21.68 28.98 39.24
C GLU A 537 21.94 29.61 40.60
N ARG A 538 21.82 28.91 41.73
CA ARG A 538 22.17 29.47 43.05
C ARG A 538 23.67 29.75 43.18
N ALA A 539 24.54 28.93 42.58
CA ALA A 539 25.97 29.21 42.51
C ALA A 539 26.31 30.39 41.58
N SER A 540 25.61 30.53 40.45
CA SER A 540 25.82 31.64 39.51
C SER A 540 25.15 32.95 39.95
N ILE A 541 24.05 32.88 40.70
CA ILE A 541 23.35 34.02 41.30
C ILE A 541 24.05 34.45 42.58
N GLU A 542 24.64 33.56 43.39
CA GLU A 542 25.50 33.95 44.51
C GLU A 542 26.82 34.58 44.02
N ALA A 543 27.37 34.10 42.90
CA ALA A 543 28.52 34.73 42.26
C ALA A 543 28.17 36.10 41.64
N ALA A 544 27.04 36.21 40.94
CA ALA A 544 26.58 37.46 40.34
C ALA A 544 26.06 38.46 41.39
N ALA A 545 25.44 37.99 42.47
CA ALA A 545 25.03 38.82 43.61
C ALA A 545 26.24 39.24 44.45
N GLY A 546 27.29 38.42 44.56
CA GLY A 546 28.57 38.81 45.15
C GLY A 546 29.30 39.87 44.32
N GLU A 547 29.28 39.76 42.98
CA GLU A 547 29.78 40.81 42.09
C GLU A 547 28.90 42.07 42.15
N LEU A 548 27.58 41.94 42.19
CA LEU A 548 26.66 43.07 42.33
C LEU A 548 26.80 43.74 43.70
N GLU A 549 27.02 43.00 44.77
CA GLU A 549 27.22 43.51 46.13
C GLU A 549 28.58 44.19 46.26
N ASN A 550 29.62 43.68 45.60
CA ASN A 550 30.92 44.35 45.51
C ASN A 550 30.86 45.62 44.66
N VAL A 551 30.07 45.61 43.58
CA VAL A 551 29.79 46.80 42.76
C VAL A 551 28.95 47.80 43.56
N VAL A 552 27.93 47.36 44.32
CA VAL A 552 27.10 48.22 45.17
C VAL A 552 27.93 48.79 46.34
N LYS A 553 28.77 48.01 47.02
CA LYS A 553 29.69 48.50 48.05
C LYS A 553 30.75 49.47 47.50
N ALA A 554 31.19 49.27 46.26
CA ALA A 554 32.06 50.23 45.57
C ALA A 554 31.30 51.50 45.13
N LEU A 555 29.98 51.40 44.92
CA LEU A 555 29.09 52.51 44.53
C LEU A 555 28.54 53.31 45.72
N THR A 556 28.46 52.73 46.93
CA THR A 556 27.80 53.33 48.10
C THR A 556 28.77 53.60 49.26
N GLY A 557 30.03 53.97 49.00
CA GLY A 557 31.01 54.26 50.06
C GLY A 557 30.38 55.03 51.23
N ASP A 558 30.76 54.68 52.47
CA ASP A 558 30.07 54.92 53.76
C ASP A 558 29.65 56.37 54.12
N GLY A 559 29.74 57.34 53.21
CA GLY A 559 29.18 58.68 53.35
C GLY A 559 28.22 59.00 52.21
N GLY A 560 26.92 58.90 52.48
CA GLY A 560 25.88 59.19 51.51
C GLY A 560 25.91 60.63 50.97
N GLU A 561 26.14 60.75 49.67
CA GLU A 561 25.53 61.75 48.78
C GLU A 561 25.60 61.20 47.34
N LEU A 562 24.44 60.95 46.73
CA LEU A 562 24.30 60.50 45.34
C LEU A 562 24.67 61.65 44.38
N GLY A 563 25.94 61.76 44.01
CA GLY A 563 26.36 62.40 42.78
C GLY A 563 26.08 61.48 41.58
N PRO A 564 25.72 62.00 40.39
CA PRO A 564 25.38 61.17 39.23
C PRO A 564 26.58 60.32 38.83
N VAL A 565 26.45 59.01 39.01
CA VAL A 565 27.46 58.02 38.62
C VAL A 565 27.47 57.89 37.10
N ASP A 566 28.07 58.86 36.41
CA ASP A 566 28.64 58.65 35.07
C ASP A 566 30.09 58.21 35.24
N SER A 567 30.34 57.05 35.85
CA SER A 567 31.68 56.49 35.75
C SER A 567 31.86 56.03 34.30
N VAL A 568 32.79 56.68 33.59
CA VAL A 568 33.19 56.33 32.22
C VAL A 568 33.37 54.80 32.03
N PRO A 569 33.92 54.03 32.99
CA PRO A 569 33.98 52.57 32.90
C PRO A 569 32.64 51.85 32.75
N ALA A 570 31.58 52.31 33.44
CA ALA A 570 30.25 51.71 33.32
C ALA A 570 29.63 51.97 31.93
N LEU A 571 29.83 53.18 31.40
CA LEU A 571 29.40 53.54 30.05
C LEU A 571 30.22 52.81 28.98
N GLN A 572 31.52 52.59 29.19
CA GLN A 572 32.37 51.74 28.33
C GLN A 572 31.92 50.28 28.35
N ALA A 573 31.58 49.74 29.53
CA ALA A 573 31.05 48.38 29.65
C ALA A 573 29.71 48.23 28.91
N SER A 574 28.81 49.21 29.06
CA SER A 574 27.55 49.28 28.31
C SER A 574 27.77 49.34 26.80
N ALA A 575 28.69 50.20 26.34
CA ALA A 575 29.07 50.31 24.94
C ALA A 575 29.64 49.00 24.38
N ARG A 576 30.56 48.34 25.10
CA ARG A 576 31.12 47.03 24.71
C ARG A 576 30.03 45.96 24.62
N ALA A 577 29.13 45.92 25.59
CA ALA A 577 28.03 44.96 25.59
C ALA A 577 27.08 45.17 24.40
N GLY A 578 26.73 46.43 24.09
CA GLY A 578 25.89 46.74 22.93
C GLY A 578 26.57 46.45 21.60
N LEU A 579 27.85 46.81 21.45
CA LEU A 579 28.64 46.49 20.26
C LEU A 579 28.80 44.97 20.07
N ALA A 580 28.97 44.20 21.15
CA ALA A 580 29.09 42.74 21.10
C ALA A 580 27.76 42.04 20.78
N ARG A 581 26.62 42.61 21.18
CA ARG A 581 25.29 42.16 20.75
C ARG A 581 24.94 42.59 19.33
N GLY A 582 25.73 43.47 18.73
CA GLY A 582 25.46 44.06 17.42
C GLY A 582 24.23 44.98 17.41
N ASP A 583 23.97 45.68 18.51
CA ASP A 583 22.84 46.63 18.64
C ASP A 583 22.87 47.69 17.51
N SER A 584 21.69 48.23 17.13
CA SER A 584 21.61 49.24 16.07
C SER A 584 22.11 50.61 16.54
N TRP A 585 22.41 51.52 15.61
CA TRP A 585 22.81 52.88 15.99
C TRP A 585 21.76 53.57 16.86
N GLU A 586 20.46 53.37 16.60
CA GLU A 586 19.38 53.96 17.40
C GLU A 586 19.43 53.50 18.87
N GLN A 587 19.85 52.25 19.11
CA GLN A 587 20.03 51.69 20.45
C GLN A 587 21.34 52.15 21.10
N LEU A 588 22.38 52.37 20.30
CA LEU A 588 23.72 52.75 20.75
C LEU A 588 23.88 54.27 20.95
N ALA A 589 23.10 55.10 20.25
CA ALA A 589 23.20 56.55 20.27
C ALA A 589 23.08 57.18 21.68
N PRO A 590 22.17 56.73 22.57
CA PRO A 590 22.11 57.25 23.95
C PRO A 590 23.39 56.94 24.74
N THR A 591 23.93 55.72 24.59
CA THR A 591 25.18 55.30 25.25
C THR A 591 26.37 56.09 24.72
N HIS A 592 26.41 56.34 23.40
CA HIS A 592 27.42 57.20 22.78
C HIS A 592 27.37 58.63 23.32
N ALA A 593 26.18 59.25 23.33
CA ALA A 593 26.01 60.62 23.83
C ALA A 593 26.41 60.74 25.31
N ALA A 594 26.00 59.78 26.13
CA ALA A 594 26.37 59.73 27.54
C ALA A 594 27.89 59.52 27.74
N LEU A 595 28.50 58.61 26.97
CA LEU A 595 29.93 58.33 27.07
C LEU A 595 30.79 59.52 26.62
N VAL A 596 30.41 60.20 25.54
CA VAL A 596 31.11 61.41 25.06
C VAL A 596 30.97 62.55 26.09
N ALA A 597 29.75 62.81 26.58
CA ALA A 597 29.51 63.85 27.57
C ALA A 597 30.28 63.58 28.88
N ALA A 598 30.29 62.34 29.36
CA ALA A 598 31.03 61.94 30.55
C ALA A 598 32.56 62.05 30.35
N ALA A 599 33.06 61.62 29.20
CA ALA A 599 34.49 61.67 28.88
C ALA A 599 35.02 63.09 28.68
N GLU A 600 34.21 63.99 28.11
CA GLU A 600 34.51 65.42 27.98
C GLU A 600 34.48 66.13 29.33
N ARG A 601 33.44 65.88 30.16
CA ARG A 601 33.32 66.45 31.50
C ARG A 601 34.50 66.10 32.40
N LEU A 602 35.00 64.87 32.30
CA LEU A 602 36.08 64.35 33.15
C LEU A 602 37.48 64.48 32.50
N ASN A 603 37.57 65.04 31.29
CA ASN A 603 38.81 65.15 30.51
C ASN A 603 39.56 63.81 30.32
N VAL A 604 38.83 62.71 30.14
CA VAL A 604 39.35 61.34 29.96
C VAL A 604 38.99 60.74 28.60
N ARG A 605 38.80 61.58 27.58
CA ARG A 605 38.44 61.16 26.21
C ARG A 605 39.41 60.12 25.64
N ALA A 606 40.69 60.17 25.99
CA ALA A 606 41.67 59.16 25.59
C ALA A 606 41.36 57.77 26.16
N ALA A 607 40.89 57.69 27.42
CA ALA A 607 40.56 56.42 28.08
C ALA A 607 39.28 55.78 27.53
N ALA A 608 38.32 56.58 27.06
CA ALA A 608 37.09 56.15 26.40
C ALA A 608 37.20 56.06 24.86
N GLY A 609 38.36 56.41 24.30
CA GLY A 609 38.52 56.70 22.88
C GLY A 609 38.37 55.49 21.96
N GLU A 610 38.58 54.27 22.45
CA GLU A 610 38.33 53.06 21.64
C GLU A 610 36.84 52.81 21.47
N GLU A 611 36.05 52.83 22.55
CA GLU A 611 34.60 52.61 22.48
C GLU A 611 33.89 53.74 21.73
N ILE A 612 34.28 55.00 21.96
CA ILE A 612 33.73 56.15 21.21
C ILE A 612 33.97 55.98 19.71
N ARG A 613 35.21 55.67 19.28
CA ARG A 613 35.52 55.44 17.86
C ARG A 613 34.72 54.29 17.25
N ARG A 614 34.50 53.20 18.00
CA ARG A 614 33.70 52.07 17.52
C ARG A 614 32.22 52.41 17.39
N LEU A 615 31.67 53.18 18.31
CA LEU A 615 30.30 53.69 18.22
C LEU A 615 30.13 54.68 17.05
N GLU A 616 31.13 55.55 16.85
CA GLU A 616 31.19 56.46 15.68
C GLU A 616 31.27 55.68 14.37
N ALA A 617 32.04 54.58 14.30
CA ALA A 617 32.06 53.72 13.10
C ALA A 617 30.69 53.12 12.78
N VAL A 618 29.92 52.67 13.79
CA VAL A 618 28.54 52.19 13.58
C VAL A 618 27.63 53.33 13.08
N ARG A 619 27.81 54.56 13.60
CA ARG A 619 27.11 55.76 13.11
C ARG A 619 27.48 56.07 11.67
N GLU A 620 28.75 56.00 11.29
CA GLU A 620 29.20 56.27 9.92
C GLU A 620 28.52 55.33 8.92
N VAL A 621 28.34 54.05 9.27
CA VAL A 621 27.59 53.08 8.43
C VAL A 621 26.14 53.52 8.17
N THR A 622 25.52 54.29 9.07
CA THR A 622 24.17 54.87 8.83
C THR A 622 24.13 55.95 7.75
N GLN A 623 25.30 56.53 7.42
CA GLN A 623 25.44 57.62 6.46
C GLN A 623 26.01 57.16 5.11
N VAL A 624 26.55 55.94 5.03
CA VAL A 624 27.08 55.36 3.79
C VAL A 624 25.94 55.21 2.74
N PRO A 625 26.09 55.70 1.50
CA PRO A 625 25.10 55.45 0.44
C PRO A 625 24.86 53.95 0.20
N THR A 626 23.65 53.55 -0.16
CA THR A 626 23.23 52.14 -0.32
C THR A 626 24.19 51.33 -1.19
N GLU A 627 24.63 51.92 -2.31
CA GLU A 627 25.54 51.31 -3.27
C GLU A 627 26.96 51.06 -2.72
N LYS A 628 27.33 51.74 -1.62
CA LYS A 628 28.62 51.59 -0.94
C LYS A 628 28.56 50.73 0.33
N LEU A 629 27.37 50.29 0.76
CA LEU A 629 27.21 49.48 1.97
C LEU A 629 27.96 48.14 1.88
N LEU A 630 28.02 47.54 0.70
CA LEU A 630 28.75 46.28 0.48
C LEU A 630 30.27 46.46 0.67
N GLU A 631 30.82 47.59 0.23
CA GLU A 631 32.24 47.92 0.43
C GLU A 631 32.53 48.19 1.92
N ALA A 632 31.63 48.90 2.60
CA ALA A 632 31.73 49.13 4.05
C ALA A 632 31.69 47.80 4.84
N MET A 633 30.81 46.86 4.45
CA MET A 633 30.78 45.52 5.04
C MET A 633 32.06 44.73 4.79
N ARG A 634 32.62 44.78 3.57
CA ARG A 634 33.90 44.12 3.25
C ARG A 634 35.05 44.70 4.06
N ALA A 635 35.08 46.02 4.24
CA ALA A 635 36.09 46.68 5.06
C ALA A 635 35.95 46.29 6.54
N ALA A 636 34.72 46.10 7.03
CA ALA A 636 34.46 45.66 8.40
C ALA A 636 34.74 44.16 8.62
N SER A 637 34.43 43.30 7.65
CA SER A 637 34.65 41.85 7.74
C SER A 637 36.12 41.43 7.66
N ALA A 638 36.99 42.31 7.17
CA ALA A 638 38.44 42.13 7.24
C ALA A 638 38.97 42.07 8.69
N ASP A 639 38.21 42.58 9.67
CA ASP A 639 38.51 42.39 11.09
C ASP A 639 38.01 41.02 11.56
N THR A 640 38.96 40.10 11.80
CA THR A 640 38.69 38.73 12.24
C THR A 640 38.44 38.59 13.74
N THR A 641 38.42 39.69 14.51
CA THR A 641 38.28 39.65 15.97
C THR A 641 36.83 39.70 16.45
N GLY A 642 35.85 39.77 15.55
CA GLY A 642 34.43 39.94 15.87
C GLY A 642 34.09 41.34 16.42
N LYS A 643 35.06 42.24 16.57
CA LYS A 643 34.87 43.58 17.15
C LYS A 643 34.00 44.49 16.27
N ARG A 644 33.90 44.23 14.97
CA ARG A 644 33.10 45.04 14.03
C ARG A 644 31.75 44.42 13.65
N VAL A 645 31.26 43.44 14.42
CA VAL A 645 29.97 42.79 14.15
C VAL A 645 28.80 43.79 14.13
N ALA A 646 28.82 44.83 14.97
CA ALA A 646 27.79 45.87 14.99
C ALA A 646 27.75 46.69 13.69
N GLU A 647 28.90 46.97 13.08
CA GLU A 647 28.98 47.71 11.80
C GLU A 647 28.43 46.86 10.65
N ILE A 648 28.82 45.57 10.61
CA ILE A 648 28.33 44.61 9.63
C ILE A 648 26.82 44.41 9.76
N MET A 649 26.31 44.29 10.98
CA MET A 649 24.86 44.15 11.23
C MET A 649 24.10 45.43 10.91
N GLN A 650 24.67 46.61 11.17
CA GLN A 650 24.03 47.88 10.79
C GLN A 650 23.92 48.01 9.27
N ALA A 651 24.99 47.68 8.53
CA ALA A 651 24.95 47.66 7.07
C ALA A 651 23.95 46.62 6.55
N TRP A 652 23.92 45.42 7.14
CA TRP A 652 22.97 44.36 6.81
C TRP A 652 21.51 44.80 6.99
N ARG A 653 21.20 45.48 8.12
CA ARG A 653 19.86 46.03 8.40
C ARG A 653 19.41 47.03 7.33
N ARG A 654 20.33 47.85 6.82
CA ARG A 654 20.05 48.83 5.76
C ARG A 654 19.90 48.18 4.39
N MET A 655 20.83 47.30 4.00
CA MET A 655 20.75 46.60 2.72
C MET A 655 19.43 45.81 2.59
N THR A 656 18.99 45.16 3.66
CA THR A 656 17.70 44.43 3.70
C THR A 656 16.47 45.34 3.70
N GLY A 657 16.60 46.61 4.10
CA GLY A 657 15.49 47.59 4.11
C GLY A 657 15.41 48.48 2.86
N GLU A 658 16.52 48.66 2.14
CA GLU A 658 16.65 49.56 0.99
C GLU A 658 16.50 48.85 -0.38
N GLY A 659 16.08 47.58 -0.39
CA GLY A 659 15.75 46.85 -1.62
C GLY A 659 16.95 46.41 -2.45
N VAL A 660 18.10 46.14 -1.81
CA VAL A 660 19.28 45.59 -2.49
C VAL A 660 18.95 44.24 -3.15
N PRO A 661 19.46 43.94 -4.37
CA PRO A 661 19.19 42.68 -5.05
C PRO A 661 19.49 41.44 -4.18
N ALA A 662 18.63 40.42 -4.26
CA ALA A 662 18.70 39.23 -3.43
C ALA A 662 20.03 38.46 -3.60
N GLU A 663 20.61 38.46 -4.80
CA GLU A 663 21.92 37.88 -5.10
C GLU A 663 23.02 38.54 -4.25
N THR A 664 23.04 39.87 -4.25
CA THR A 664 23.99 40.66 -3.46
C THR A 664 23.80 40.45 -1.96
N LEU A 665 22.55 40.29 -1.50
CA LEU A 665 22.25 39.99 -0.09
C LEU A 665 22.74 38.59 0.32
N ALA A 666 22.55 37.56 -0.52
CA ALA A 666 23.00 36.21 -0.21
C ALA A 666 24.53 36.11 -0.17
N ASP A 667 25.21 36.72 -1.16
CA ASP A 667 26.66 36.79 -1.18
C ASP A 667 27.18 37.52 0.05
N ALA A 668 26.57 38.65 0.42
CA ALA A 668 26.94 39.39 1.63
C ALA A 668 26.71 38.58 2.91
N TYR A 669 25.60 37.84 2.99
CA TYR A 669 25.30 36.99 4.14
C TYR A 669 26.32 35.86 4.31
N ALA A 670 26.59 35.12 3.23
CA ALA A 670 27.48 33.97 3.24
C ALA A 670 28.95 34.37 3.45
N SER A 671 29.41 35.42 2.78
CA SER A 671 30.83 35.82 2.79
C SER A 671 31.20 36.77 3.93
N MET A 672 30.26 37.51 4.52
CA MET A 672 30.57 38.55 5.51
C MET A 672 29.76 38.43 6.80
N VAL A 673 28.42 38.35 6.74
CA VAL A 673 27.56 38.37 7.94
C VAL A 673 27.76 37.11 8.77
N LYS A 674 27.65 35.92 8.17
CA LYS A 674 27.77 34.64 8.87
C LYS A 674 29.16 34.44 9.50
N PRO A 675 30.29 34.69 8.80
CA PRO A 675 31.61 34.65 9.42
C PRO A 675 31.78 35.64 10.59
N ALA A 676 31.24 36.86 10.46
CA ALA A 676 31.32 37.87 11.53
C ALA A 676 30.51 37.46 12.77
N ILE A 677 29.31 36.90 12.59
CA ILE A 677 28.50 36.38 13.69
C ILE A 677 29.21 35.20 14.38
N ALA A 678 29.86 34.31 13.63
CA ALA A 678 30.58 33.17 14.18
C ALA A 678 31.73 33.57 15.13
N GLN A 679 32.30 34.76 14.95
CA GLN A 679 33.35 35.32 15.82
C GLN A 679 32.82 35.90 17.13
N VAL A 680 31.50 36.01 17.32
CA VAL A 680 30.90 36.52 18.57
C VAL A 680 31.07 35.49 19.70
N PRO A 681 31.82 35.81 20.78
CA PRO A 681 32.15 34.83 21.82
C PRO A 681 30.91 34.37 22.61
N ALA A 682 30.00 35.28 22.91
CA ALA A 682 28.80 35.00 23.69
C ALA A 682 27.77 34.22 22.85
N ALA A 683 27.55 32.94 23.19
CA ALA A 683 26.66 32.04 22.45
C ALA A 683 25.22 32.59 22.32
N GLY A 684 24.69 33.23 23.36
CA GLY A 684 23.36 33.85 23.32
C GLY A 684 23.27 35.03 22.34
N ALA A 685 24.30 35.89 22.30
CA ALA A 685 24.37 37.01 21.36
C ALA A 685 24.54 36.52 19.92
N ARG A 686 25.37 35.48 19.73
CA ARG A 686 25.55 34.81 18.43
C ARG A 686 24.22 34.27 17.88
N ALA A 687 23.48 33.52 18.69
CA ALA A 687 22.19 32.97 18.30
C ALA A 687 21.15 34.05 17.97
N ALA A 688 21.12 35.15 18.75
CA ALA A 688 20.22 36.28 18.50
C ALA A 688 20.54 37.00 17.19
N LEU A 689 21.83 37.22 16.90
CA LEU A 689 22.31 37.83 15.67
C LEU A 689 22.05 36.96 14.44
N GLU A 690 22.28 35.65 14.55
CA GLU A 690 21.98 34.69 13.49
C GLU A 690 20.47 34.67 13.21
N GLN A 691 19.63 34.68 14.26
CA GLN A 691 18.19 34.76 14.10
C GLN A 691 17.73 36.07 13.46
N GLU A 692 18.30 37.22 13.84
CA GLU A 692 17.99 38.51 13.21
C GLU A 692 18.41 38.53 11.74
N ALA A 693 19.65 38.12 11.45
CA ALA A 693 20.20 38.15 10.11
C ALA A 693 19.41 37.25 9.15
N SER A 694 19.10 36.02 9.57
CA SER A 694 18.25 35.09 8.81
C SER A 694 16.80 35.58 8.66
N ARG A 695 16.24 36.25 9.68
CA ARG A 695 14.89 36.84 9.58
C ARG A 695 14.86 37.95 8.53
N ARG A 696 15.83 38.87 8.54
CA ARG A 696 15.91 39.96 7.56
C ARG A 696 16.23 39.48 6.15
N ALA A 697 17.10 38.48 6.02
CA ALA A 697 17.36 37.82 4.72
C ALA A 697 16.06 37.26 4.12
N ARG A 698 15.27 36.60 4.96
CA ARG A 698 13.97 36.04 4.61
C ARG A 698 12.97 37.13 4.24
N ASP A 699 12.86 38.21 5.02
CA ASP A 699 11.92 39.29 4.74
C ASP A 699 12.27 40.00 3.40
N ALA A 700 13.56 40.23 3.14
CA ALA A 700 14.02 40.78 1.86
C ALA A 700 13.74 39.82 0.69
N TRP A 701 13.93 38.51 0.89
CA TRP A 701 13.58 37.50 -0.11
C TRP A 701 12.07 37.47 -0.38
N ILE A 702 11.24 37.53 0.67
CA ILE A 702 9.77 37.56 0.56
C ILE A 702 9.33 38.79 -0.22
N ALA A 703 9.92 39.96 0.04
CA ALA A 703 9.65 41.19 -0.71
C ALA A 703 10.02 41.03 -2.19
N ALA A 704 11.23 40.54 -2.48
CA ALA A 704 11.69 40.30 -3.85
C ALA A 704 10.84 39.26 -4.61
N ALA A 705 10.38 38.22 -3.92
CA ALA A 705 9.48 37.20 -4.48
C ALA A 705 8.05 37.73 -4.72
N GLY A 706 7.60 38.68 -3.90
CA GLY A 706 6.30 39.35 -4.02
C GLY A 706 6.26 40.37 -5.15
N ASP A 707 7.34 41.11 -5.38
CA ASP A 707 7.42 42.21 -6.36
C ASP A 707 7.66 41.77 -7.80
N ALA A 708 7.90 40.47 -8.06
CA ALA A 708 7.90 39.91 -9.40
C ALA A 708 6.46 39.96 -9.99
N LYS A 709 6.11 41.10 -10.58
CA LYS A 709 4.80 41.38 -11.18
C LYS A 709 4.65 40.84 -12.61
N ASP A 710 5.75 40.54 -13.29
CA ASP A 710 5.76 39.92 -14.63
C ASP A 710 6.56 38.61 -14.59
N VAL A 711 5.86 37.47 -14.57
CA VAL A 711 6.42 36.13 -14.26
C VAL A 711 6.25 35.13 -15.42
N ALA A 712 5.82 35.57 -16.59
CA ALA A 712 5.73 34.67 -17.74
C ALA A 712 7.09 34.31 -18.35
N SER A 713 8.19 35.03 -18.06
CA SER A 713 9.43 34.90 -18.85
C SER A 713 10.71 34.51 -18.11
N ASP A 714 10.71 34.25 -16.79
CA ASP A 714 11.98 33.99 -16.10
C ASP A 714 11.89 32.95 -14.97
N ASP A 715 11.52 31.72 -15.32
CA ASP A 715 11.60 30.54 -14.44
C ASP A 715 13.03 30.35 -13.88
N ALA A 716 14.07 30.82 -14.59
CA ALA A 716 15.46 30.79 -14.14
C ALA A 716 15.67 31.71 -12.93
N SER A 717 15.14 32.95 -12.95
CA SER A 717 15.23 33.87 -11.81
C SER A 717 14.55 33.34 -10.55
N VAL A 718 13.43 32.61 -10.68
CA VAL A 718 12.72 32.01 -9.53
C VAL A 718 13.53 30.89 -8.91
N MET A 719 14.15 30.05 -9.74
CA MET A 719 15.03 28.95 -9.29
C MET A 719 16.33 29.49 -8.67
N GLU A 720 16.90 30.55 -9.22
CA GLU A 720 18.08 31.23 -8.68
C GLU A 720 17.77 31.86 -7.32
N ARG A 721 16.59 32.50 -7.17
CA ARG A 721 16.09 33.00 -5.89
C ARG A 721 15.87 31.90 -4.85
N GLU A 722 15.49 30.69 -5.25
CA GLU A 722 15.42 29.56 -4.30
C GLU A 722 16.80 29.10 -3.84
N LYS A 723 17.75 28.99 -4.77
CA LYS A 723 19.15 28.67 -4.44
C LYS A 723 19.69 29.66 -3.40
N LEU A 724 19.37 30.95 -3.58
CA LEU A 724 19.67 32.02 -2.64
C LEU A 724 18.95 31.82 -1.29
N ALA A 725 17.66 31.49 -1.26
CA ALA A 725 16.93 31.21 -0.02
C ALA A 725 17.51 30.02 0.78
N LYS A 726 17.97 28.97 0.07
CA LYS A 726 18.66 27.82 0.68
C LYS A 726 20.03 28.20 1.25
N GLN A 727 20.79 29.02 0.52
CA GLN A 727 22.08 29.54 1.01
C GLN A 727 21.92 30.43 2.26
N LEU A 728 20.80 31.14 2.35
CA LEU A 728 20.44 31.99 3.49
C LEU A 728 19.86 31.21 4.69
N ASP A 729 19.68 29.89 4.58
CA ASP A 729 18.96 29.04 5.55
C ASP A 729 17.60 29.65 5.97
N ALA A 730 16.91 30.24 5.00
CA ALA A 730 15.63 30.88 5.23
C ALA A 730 14.53 29.84 5.47
N GLN A 731 14.39 29.40 6.72
CA GLN A 731 13.27 28.56 7.15
C GLN A 731 11.92 29.27 6.89
N PRO A 732 10.82 28.55 6.59
CA PRO A 732 9.50 29.16 6.49
C PRO A 732 9.10 29.87 7.80
N PRO A 733 8.32 30.96 7.76
CA PRO A 733 7.78 31.57 8.97
C PRO A 733 6.93 30.55 9.76
N GLN A 734 7.33 30.23 10.99
CA GLN A 734 6.62 29.25 11.84
C GLN A 734 5.39 29.82 12.56
N ARG A 735 5.24 31.15 12.61
CA ARG A 735 4.10 31.82 13.26
C ARG A 735 3.08 32.28 12.23
N ALA A 736 1.81 31.96 12.50
CA ALA A 736 0.68 32.51 11.76
C ALA A 736 0.53 34.01 12.09
N GLY A 737 1.02 34.87 11.21
CA GLY A 737 0.92 36.33 11.31
C GLY A 737 1.54 37.00 10.08
N ASP A 738 0.68 37.70 9.33
CA ASP A 738 0.86 38.65 8.21
C ASP A 738 1.70 38.28 6.97
N ASN A 739 2.67 37.36 7.02
CA ASN A 739 3.50 37.01 5.84
C ASN A 739 3.39 35.57 5.35
N VAL A 740 2.60 34.72 6.02
CA VAL A 740 2.32 33.34 5.57
C VAL A 740 1.72 33.29 4.15
N PRO A 741 0.77 34.18 3.77
CA PRO A 741 0.22 34.20 2.42
C PRO A 741 1.25 34.53 1.33
N VAL A 742 2.24 35.38 1.61
CA VAL A 742 3.28 35.75 0.63
C VAL A 742 4.25 34.59 0.41
N TRP A 743 4.67 33.94 1.49
CA TRP A 743 5.55 32.78 1.42
C TRP A 743 4.90 31.61 0.67
N GLN A 744 3.64 31.30 0.98
CA GLN A 744 2.91 30.22 0.30
C GLN A 744 2.75 30.50 -1.21
N ARG A 745 2.51 31.76 -1.60
CA ARG A 745 2.48 32.17 -3.01
C ARG A 745 3.83 31.95 -3.70
N ALA A 746 4.93 32.33 -3.06
CA ALA A 746 6.28 32.16 -3.61
C ALA A 746 6.63 30.67 -3.80
N GLN A 747 6.25 29.82 -2.85
CA GLN A 747 6.43 28.36 -2.96
C GLN A 747 5.60 27.75 -4.09
N ALA A 748 4.34 28.18 -4.25
CA ALA A 748 3.50 27.72 -5.37
C ALA A 748 4.09 28.11 -6.74
N ARG A 749 4.63 29.32 -6.88
CA ARG A 749 5.35 29.77 -8.09
C ARG A 749 6.58 28.93 -8.39
N LEU A 750 7.39 28.66 -7.37
CA LEU A 750 8.61 27.88 -7.50
C LEU A 750 8.33 26.44 -7.97
N GLU A 751 7.34 25.77 -7.38
CA GLU A 751 6.99 24.42 -7.84
C GLU A 751 6.35 24.41 -9.24
N ALA A 752 5.66 25.51 -9.63
CA ALA A 752 5.18 25.67 -11.00
C ALA A 752 6.34 25.80 -12.00
N ALA A 753 7.36 26.61 -11.70
CA ALA A 753 8.56 26.77 -12.52
C ALA A 753 9.33 25.44 -12.67
N ARG A 754 9.44 24.67 -11.58
CA ARG A 754 10.04 23.33 -11.62
C ARG A 754 9.22 22.34 -12.45
N LEU A 755 7.90 22.40 -12.36
CA LEU A 755 7.02 21.55 -13.17
C LEU A 755 7.18 21.87 -14.65
N ARG A 756 7.18 23.15 -15.04
CA ARG A 756 7.45 23.58 -16.42
C ARG A 756 8.82 23.16 -16.93
N ARG A 757 9.86 23.30 -16.09
CA ARG A 757 11.20 22.83 -16.39
C ARG A 757 11.25 21.32 -16.60
N ALA A 758 10.59 20.55 -15.74
CA ALA A 758 10.48 19.09 -15.92
C ALA A 758 9.78 18.73 -17.25
N ILE A 759 8.77 19.51 -17.66
CA ILE A 759 8.11 19.35 -18.96
C ILE A 759 9.08 19.66 -20.12
N SER A 760 9.79 20.80 -20.07
CA SER A 760 10.66 21.24 -21.16
C SER A 760 11.93 20.40 -21.31
N GLU A 761 12.47 19.89 -20.20
CA GLU A 761 13.61 18.95 -20.19
C GLU A 761 13.20 17.51 -20.56
N GLY A 762 11.92 17.26 -20.84
CA GLY A 762 11.43 15.94 -21.23
C GLY A 762 11.55 14.90 -20.13
N ALA A 763 11.32 15.30 -18.87
CA ALA A 763 11.38 14.41 -17.73
C ALA A 763 10.47 13.18 -17.91
N SER A 764 10.91 12.02 -17.38
CA SER A 764 10.08 10.81 -17.35
C SER A 764 8.73 11.08 -16.68
N ASP A 765 7.70 10.33 -17.05
CA ASP A 765 6.35 10.49 -16.49
C ASP A 765 6.35 10.40 -14.96
N ASP A 766 7.11 9.49 -14.37
CA ASP A 766 7.19 9.35 -12.91
C ASP A 766 7.78 10.62 -12.23
N ALA A 767 8.85 11.18 -12.81
CA ALA A 767 9.47 12.41 -12.32
C ALA A 767 8.54 13.63 -12.49
N LEU A 768 7.86 13.71 -13.64
CA LEU A 768 6.89 14.77 -13.92
C LEU A 768 5.71 14.72 -12.94
N MET A 769 5.23 13.53 -12.62
CA MET A 769 4.09 13.31 -11.73
C MET A 769 4.43 13.57 -10.26
N GLU A 770 5.63 13.20 -9.82
CA GLU A 770 6.15 13.60 -8.51
C GLU A 770 6.25 15.13 -8.40
N GLN A 771 6.70 15.80 -9.45
CA GLN A 771 6.78 17.26 -9.48
C GLN A 771 5.40 17.92 -9.53
N ALA A 772 4.45 17.35 -10.29
CA ALA A 772 3.06 17.79 -10.35
C ALA A 772 2.38 17.67 -8.98
N LYS A 773 2.64 16.59 -8.23
CA LYS A 773 2.14 16.38 -6.87
C LYS A 773 2.64 17.45 -5.91
N LYS A 774 3.96 17.70 -5.89
CA LYS A 774 4.56 18.79 -5.09
C LYS A 774 3.93 20.14 -5.43
N PHE A 775 3.74 20.42 -6.72
CA PHE A 775 3.09 21.63 -7.18
C PHE A 775 1.65 21.77 -6.66
N VAL A 776 0.82 20.72 -6.80
CA VAL A 776 -0.56 20.71 -6.29
C VAL A 776 -0.60 20.92 -4.77
N GLU A 777 0.26 20.22 -4.02
CA GLU A 777 0.35 20.38 -2.55
C GLU A 777 0.66 21.82 -2.16
N ARG A 778 1.53 22.52 -2.90
CA ARG A 778 1.83 23.94 -2.63
C ARG A 778 0.70 24.88 -3.01
N VAL A 779 0.01 24.64 -4.12
CA VAL A 779 -1.15 25.42 -4.53
C VAL A 779 -2.29 25.27 -3.51
N ASP A 780 -2.53 24.05 -3.03
CA ASP A 780 -3.55 23.77 -2.02
C ASP A 780 -3.18 24.38 -0.66
N ALA A 781 -1.90 24.31 -0.26
CA ALA A 781 -1.41 24.96 0.94
C ALA A 781 -1.53 26.49 0.89
N ALA A 782 -1.45 27.10 -0.29
CA ALA A 782 -1.64 28.53 -0.48
C ALA A 782 -3.12 28.95 -0.40
N GLY A 783 -4.07 28.09 -0.79
CA GLY A 783 -5.50 28.31 -0.60
C GLY A 783 -6.00 29.69 -1.02
N ASP A 784 -6.58 30.43 -0.07
CA ASP A 784 -7.15 31.77 -0.26
C ASP A 784 -6.07 32.85 -0.50
N ALA A 785 -4.81 32.60 -0.13
CA ALA A 785 -3.71 33.53 -0.38
C ALA A 785 -3.53 33.81 -1.88
N LEU A 786 -3.97 32.88 -2.74
CA LEU A 786 -3.94 33.04 -4.19
C LEU A 786 -5.04 34.00 -4.69
N GLU A 787 -6.18 34.18 -4.02
CA GLU A 787 -7.33 34.93 -4.58
C GLU A 787 -7.03 36.39 -4.92
N THR A 788 -6.09 37.01 -4.20
CA THR A 788 -5.72 38.42 -4.39
C THR A 788 -4.71 38.64 -5.52
N TRP A 789 -4.33 37.58 -6.25
CA TRP A 789 -3.20 37.60 -7.17
C TRP A 789 -3.60 37.36 -8.62
N ALA A 790 -3.05 38.17 -9.54
CA ALA A 790 -3.41 38.19 -10.96
C ALA A 790 -3.23 36.82 -11.67
N ASP A 791 -2.18 36.07 -11.32
CA ASP A 791 -1.88 34.79 -11.98
C ASP A 791 -2.54 33.57 -11.31
N ALA A 792 -3.31 33.78 -10.24
CA ALA A 792 -3.96 32.70 -9.50
C ALA A 792 -4.85 31.82 -10.37
N LYS A 793 -5.49 32.42 -11.39
CA LYS A 793 -6.28 31.69 -12.38
C LYS A 793 -5.43 30.71 -13.19
N GLN A 794 -4.22 31.10 -13.57
CA GLN A 794 -3.30 30.25 -14.34
C GLN A 794 -2.74 29.12 -13.48
N LEU A 795 -2.29 29.40 -12.25
CA LEU A 795 -1.80 28.37 -11.34
C LEU A 795 -2.89 27.37 -10.94
N ARG A 796 -4.12 27.83 -10.69
CA ARG A 796 -5.25 26.93 -10.41
C ARG A 796 -5.62 26.07 -11.61
N ALA A 797 -5.52 26.62 -12.84
CA ALA A 797 -5.72 25.84 -14.05
C ALA A 797 -4.64 24.78 -14.25
N LEU A 798 -3.36 25.11 -14.04
CA LEU A 798 -2.26 24.15 -14.10
C LEU A 798 -2.37 23.10 -12.99
N ALA A 799 -2.81 23.49 -11.79
CA ALA A 799 -3.02 22.57 -10.67
C ALA A 799 -4.22 21.64 -10.91
N ALA A 800 -5.29 22.13 -11.54
CA ALA A 800 -6.40 21.29 -11.97
C ALA A 800 -5.95 20.25 -13.00
N LEU A 801 -5.20 20.66 -14.04
CA LEU A 801 -4.61 19.73 -15.01
C LEU A 801 -3.68 18.71 -14.34
N SER A 802 -2.87 19.16 -13.38
CA SER A 802 -1.98 18.30 -12.60
C SER A 802 -2.75 17.31 -11.74
N ARG A 803 -3.84 17.72 -11.08
CA ARG A 803 -4.72 16.82 -10.30
C ARG A 803 -5.37 15.78 -11.19
N ASP A 804 -5.86 16.19 -12.37
CA ASP A 804 -6.45 15.26 -13.33
C ASP A 804 -5.42 14.24 -13.81
N ALA A 805 -4.18 14.68 -14.09
CA ALA A 805 -3.07 13.77 -14.42
C ALA A 805 -2.74 12.82 -13.26
N ILE A 806 -2.71 13.31 -12.02
CA ILE A 806 -2.43 12.49 -10.82
C ILE A 806 -3.52 11.45 -10.61
N ALA A 807 -4.78 11.86 -10.69
CA ALA A 807 -5.92 10.98 -10.52
C ALA A 807 -5.97 9.91 -11.63
N GLN A 808 -5.69 10.29 -12.88
CA GLN A 808 -5.63 9.35 -13.99
C GLN A 808 -4.47 8.36 -13.86
N GLN A 809 -3.28 8.82 -13.48
CA GLN A 809 -2.13 7.92 -13.29
C GLN A 809 -2.35 6.98 -12.10
N ALA A 810 -2.93 7.49 -11.01
CA ALA A 810 -3.29 6.68 -9.85
C ALA A 810 -4.33 5.61 -10.23
N GLY A 811 -5.39 6.01 -10.92
CA GLY A 811 -6.37 5.07 -11.48
C GLY A 811 -5.71 4.06 -12.42
N THR A 812 -4.77 4.51 -13.25
CA THR A 812 -4.01 3.67 -14.18
C THR A 812 -3.21 2.59 -13.46
N ARG A 813 -2.44 2.99 -12.45
CA ARG A 813 -1.65 2.06 -11.62
C ARG A 813 -2.54 1.12 -10.80
N GLU A 814 -3.66 1.61 -10.28
CA GLU A 814 -4.59 0.79 -9.48
C GLU A 814 -5.22 -0.32 -10.33
N TRP A 815 -5.70 0.00 -11.54
CA TRP A 815 -6.28 -1.03 -12.40
C TRP A 815 -5.22 -1.97 -12.97
N ILE A 816 -4.05 -1.47 -13.38
CA ILE A 816 -2.96 -2.33 -13.86
C ILE A 816 -2.50 -3.27 -12.73
N GLY A 817 -2.44 -2.78 -11.50
CA GLY A 817 -2.14 -3.59 -10.32
C GLY A 817 -3.18 -4.67 -10.02
N THR A 818 -4.31 -4.68 -10.72
CA THR A 818 -5.39 -5.66 -10.55
C THR A 818 -5.75 -6.37 -11.86
N ALA A 819 -4.96 -6.23 -12.93
CA ALA A 819 -5.19 -6.85 -14.24
C ALA A 819 -3.95 -7.62 -14.73
N GLY A 820 -4.15 -8.54 -15.70
CA GLY A 820 -3.06 -9.31 -16.30
C GLY A 820 -2.16 -10.00 -15.26
N PRO A 821 -0.84 -10.04 -15.48
CA PRO A 821 0.11 -10.66 -14.57
C PRO A 821 0.13 -10.12 -13.13
N ALA A 822 -0.37 -8.91 -12.88
CA ALA A 822 -0.47 -8.42 -11.50
C ALA A 822 -1.40 -9.27 -10.63
N LYS A 823 -2.47 -9.85 -11.21
CA LYS A 823 -3.31 -10.83 -10.51
C LYS A 823 -2.54 -12.10 -10.14
N ALA A 824 -1.51 -12.45 -10.91
CA ALA A 824 -0.61 -13.57 -10.62
C ALA A 824 0.45 -13.21 -9.55
N GLY A 825 0.41 -12.00 -8.98
CA GLY A 825 1.39 -11.51 -8.02
C GLY A 825 2.64 -10.89 -8.64
N TRP A 826 2.65 -10.62 -9.95
CA TRP A 826 3.75 -9.92 -10.61
C TRP A 826 3.68 -8.43 -10.28
N LYS A 827 4.83 -7.81 -10.06
CA LYS A 827 4.91 -6.37 -9.77
C LYS A 827 4.94 -5.59 -11.07
N VAL A 828 4.20 -4.50 -11.15
CA VAL A 828 4.34 -3.58 -12.27
C VAL A 828 5.68 -2.84 -12.13
N ALA A 829 6.50 -2.86 -13.16
CA ALA A 829 7.77 -2.13 -13.20
C ALA A 829 7.52 -0.60 -13.22
N ALA A 830 8.55 0.18 -12.90
CA ALA A 830 8.54 1.63 -13.13
C ALA A 830 8.48 1.95 -14.64
N GLY A 831 8.07 3.17 -15.00
CA GLY A 831 7.99 3.59 -16.40
C GLY A 831 6.78 3.05 -17.17
N ILE A 832 5.66 2.79 -16.47
CA ILE A 832 4.38 2.44 -17.10
C ILE A 832 3.90 3.63 -17.95
N THR A 833 3.57 3.37 -19.20
CA THR A 833 2.90 4.34 -20.07
C THR A 833 1.49 3.85 -20.41
N ALA A 834 0.66 4.73 -20.97
CA ALA A 834 -0.65 4.33 -21.49
C ALA A 834 -0.55 3.29 -22.62
N GLU A 835 0.58 3.29 -23.35
CA GLU A 835 0.81 2.43 -24.49
C GLU A 835 1.57 1.15 -24.13
N SER A 836 2.27 1.11 -23.00
CA SER A 836 3.06 -0.07 -22.62
C SER A 836 3.14 -0.25 -21.11
N VAL A 837 3.05 -1.50 -20.68
CA VAL A 837 3.17 -1.89 -19.28
C VAL A 837 4.13 -3.07 -19.16
N ARG A 838 5.08 -2.96 -18.24
CA ARG A 838 6.03 -4.05 -17.94
C ARG A 838 5.70 -4.64 -16.57
N PHE A 839 5.61 -5.96 -16.51
CA PHE A 839 5.47 -6.71 -15.26
C PHE A 839 6.75 -7.47 -14.96
N VAL A 840 7.10 -7.57 -13.68
CA VAL A 840 8.24 -8.31 -13.16
C VAL A 840 7.73 -9.35 -12.19
N SER A 841 7.97 -10.62 -12.51
CA SER A 841 7.64 -11.76 -11.66
C SER A 841 8.40 -11.70 -10.33
N PRO A 842 7.95 -12.44 -9.30
CA PRO A 842 8.72 -12.62 -8.07
C PRO A 842 10.13 -13.21 -8.29
N ALA A 843 10.36 -13.86 -9.44
CA ALA A 843 11.65 -14.43 -9.82
C ALA A 843 12.59 -13.43 -10.53
N GLY A 844 12.13 -12.21 -10.82
CA GLY A 844 12.89 -11.19 -11.54
C GLY A 844 12.72 -11.22 -13.07
N GLU A 845 12.03 -12.21 -13.62
CA GLU A 845 11.68 -12.23 -15.05
C GLU A 845 10.66 -11.15 -15.38
N SER A 846 10.83 -10.49 -16.52
CA SER A 846 9.96 -9.40 -16.94
C SER A 846 9.31 -9.67 -18.28
N VAL A 847 8.02 -9.34 -18.38
CA VAL A 847 7.23 -9.35 -19.61
C VAL A 847 6.71 -7.93 -19.87
N GLU A 848 6.83 -7.44 -21.09
CA GLU A 848 6.31 -6.13 -21.50
C GLU A 848 5.12 -6.33 -22.43
N PHE A 849 4.02 -5.65 -22.14
CA PHE A 849 2.83 -5.62 -22.98
C PHE A 849 2.63 -4.24 -23.57
N VAL A 850 2.11 -4.21 -24.78
CA VAL A 850 1.77 -2.99 -25.48
C VAL A 850 0.29 -2.97 -25.79
N ARG A 851 -0.31 -1.80 -25.62
CA ARG A 851 -1.71 -1.56 -25.89
C ARG A 851 -2.01 -1.77 -27.37
N HIS A 852 -3.08 -2.50 -27.59
CA HIS A 852 -3.67 -2.78 -28.88
C HIS A 852 -5.12 -2.28 -28.84
N VAL A 853 -5.43 -1.30 -29.69
CA VAL A 853 -6.76 -0.73 -29.83
C VAL A 853 -7.39 -1.39 -31.05
N LYS A 854 -8.55 -2.01 -30.85
CA LYS A 854 -9.25 -2.76 -31.89
C LYS A 854 -10.08 -1.79 -32.75
N GLY A 855 -9.78 -1.72 -34.04
CA GLY A 855 -10.62 -1.05 -35.05
C GLY A 855 -10.56 0.48 -35.13
N ASP A 856 -10.97 0.99 -36.29
CA ASP A 856 -10.82 2.36 -36.78
C ASP A 856 -11.96 3.28 -36.27
N GLY A 857 -12.20 3.31 -34.96
CA GLY A 857 -12.94 4.40 -34.32
C GLY A 857 -14.48 4.32 -34.33
N ALA A 858 -15.05 4.34 -33.12
CA ALA A 858 -16.17 5.19 -32.68
C ALA A 858 -16.69 4.68 -31.32
N GLU A 859 -16.63 3.37 -31.09
CA GLU A 859 -16.96 2.74 -29.82
C GLU A 859 -15.65 2.23 -29.19
N ARG A 860 -15.24 2.86 -28.07
CA ARG A 860 -14.06 2.46 -27.30
C ARG A 860 -14.32 1.09 -26.67
N GLU A 861 -14.07 0.02 -27.44
CA GLU A 861 -14.02 -1.35 -26.92
C GLU A 861 -12.94 -1.46 -25.83
N ALA A 862 -13.05 -2.49 -24.99
CA ALA A 862 -12.07 -2.82 -23.96
C ALA A 862 -10.64 -2.84 -24.55
N ALA A 863 -9.71 -2.16 -23.90
CA ALA A 863 -8.32 -2.15 -24.33
C ALA A 863 -7.70 -3.55 -24.12
N VAL A 864 -7.00 -4.05 -25.14
CA VAL A 864 -6.23 -5.30 -25.08
C VAL A 864 -4.75 -4.94 -24.96
N TYR A 865 -4.03 -5.65 -24.11
CA TYR A 865 -2.58 -5.52 -23.99
C TYR A 865 -1.93 -6.81 -24.46
N ILE A 866 -1.08 -6.71 -25.49
CA ILE A 866 -0.42 -7.85 -26.15
C ILE A 866 1.06 -7.86 -25.74
N ALA A 867 1.60 -9.00 -25.34
CA ALA A 867 3.02 -9.13 -25.01
C ALA A 867 3.90 -8.78 -26.22
N ARG A 868 4.95 -7.97 -26.01
CA ARG A 868 5.88 -7.52 -27.06
C ARG A 868 6.71 -8.64 -27.64
N SER A 869 6.94 -9.70 -26.88
CA SER A 869 7.69 -10.89 -27.28
C SER A 869 6.86 -12.16 -27.08
N GLU A 870 7.35 -13.27 -27.63
CA GLU A 870 6.89 -14.62 -27.28
C GLU A 870 7.15 -14.89 -25.79
N VAL A 871 6.43 -15.85 -25.21
CA VAL A 871 6.69 -16.33 -23.85
C VAL A 871 7.96 -17.17 -23.83
N SER A 872 8.91 -16.76 -23.00
CA SER A 872 10.22 -17.38 -22.83
C SER A 872 10.21 -18.52 -21.80
N VAL A 873 11.25 -19.37 -21.85
CA VAL A 873 11.48 -20.43 -20.85
C VAL A 873 11.59 -19.86 -19.44
N GLY A 874 12.28 -18.73 -19.27
CA GLY A 874 12.45 -18.04 -17.98
C GLY A 874 11.12 -17.59 -17.40
N GLU A 875 10.24 -16.99 -18.21
CA GLU A 875 8.90 -16.59 -17.76
C GLU A 875 8.06 -17.79 -17.33
N VAL A 876 8.11 -18.91 -18.05
CA VAL A 876 7.42 -20.14 -17.63
C VAL A 876 8.01 -20.69 -16.33
N MET A 877 9.34 -20.70 -16.17
CA MET A 877 9.99 -21.06 -14.90
C MET A 877 9.52 -20.18 -13.75
N ALA A 878 9.32 -18.87 -13.98
CA ALA A 878 8.81 -17.95 -12.99
C ALA A 878 7.35 -18.25 -12.61
N VAL A 879 6.50 -18.58 -13.59
CA VAL A 879 5.10 -19.01 -13.36
C VAL A 879 5.05 -20.29 -12.52
N LEU A 880 5.89 -21.28 -12.84
CA LEU A 880 5.93 -22.59 -12.16
C LEU A 880 6.42 -22.51 -10.70
N ARG A 881 6.94 -21.37 -10.23
CA ARG A 881 7.23 -21.19 -8.78
C ARG A 881 5.95 -21.09 -7.95
N ASN A 882 4.81 -20.76 -8.55
CA ASN A 882 3.52 -20.87 -7.89
C ASN A 882 3.06 -22.34 -7.91
N GLN A 883 2.87 -22.94 -6.74
CA GLN A 883 2.51 -24.37 -6.64
C GLN A 883 1.18 -24.73 -7.31
N ALA A 884 0.18 -23.84 -7.27
CA ALA A 884 -1.10 -24.09 -7.92
C ALA A 884 -0.95 -24.07 -9.45
N ALA A 885 -0.18 -23.09 -9.97
CA ALA A 885 0.14 -23.04 -11.40
C ALA A 885 0.95 -24.27 -11.83
N ALA A 886 1.95 -24.67 -11.05
CA ALA A 886 2.74 -25.87 -11.32
C ALA A 886 1.89 -27.14 -11.38
N ALA A 887 0.97 -27.32 -10.42
CA ALA A 887 0.06 -28.47 -10.41
C ALA A 887 -0.84 -28.52 -11.66
N ALA A 888 -1.24 -27.37 -12.21
CA ALA A 888 -2.05 -27.29 -13.42
C ALA A 888 -1.22 -27.49 -14.71
N ILE A 889 -0.03 -26.90 -14.78
CA ILE A 889 0.77 -26.84 -16.01
C ILE A 889 1.65 -28.08 -16.20
N LEU A 890 2.35 -28.54 -15.15
CA LEU A 890 3.34 -29.61 -15.27
C LEU A 890 2.77 -30.90 -15.90
N PRO A 891 1.55 -31.37 -15.58
CA PRO A 891 0.98 -32.55 -16.23
C PRO A 891 0.64 -32.36 -17.71
N LEU A 892 0.51 -31.13 -18.18
CA LEU A 892 0.18 -30.78 -19.57
C LEU A 892 1.42 -30.60 -20.46
N LEU A 893 2.58 -30.41 -19.85
CA LEU A 893 3.87 -30.41 -20.54
C LEU A 893 4.27 -31.83 -20.95
N TRP A 894 5.16 -31.94 -21.95
CA TRP A 894 5.61 -33.23 -22.44
C TRP A 894 6.27 -34.06 -21.33
N GLN A 895 5.71 -35.24 -21.08
CA GLN A 895 6.17 -36.17 -20.06
C GLN A 895 7.24 -37.12 -20.62
N PHE A 896 8.50 -36.97 -20.20
CA PHE A 896 9.60 -37.84 -20.62
C PHE A 896 10.64 -38.03 -19.51
N ASP A 897 11.50 -39.04 -19.65
CA ASP A 897 12.67 -39.20 -18.80
C ASP A 897 13.78 -38.28 -19.32
N PRO A 898 14.34 -37.35 -18.53
CA PRO A 898 15.44 -36.48 -18.98
C PRO A 898 16.68 -37.25 -19.47
N ALA A 899 16.89 -38.51 -19.05
CA ALA A 899 17.96 -39.36 -19.57
C ALA A 899 17.64 -39.95 -20.97
N ALA A 900 16.37 -39.97 -21.37
CA ALA A 900 15.88 -40.54 -22.61
C ALA A 900 14.80 -39.64 -23.22
N ASP A 901 15.14 -38.38 -23.49
CA ASP A 901 14.23 -37.38 -24.05
C ASP A 901 13.87 -37.72 -25.51
N PRO A 902 12.63 -38.15 -25.80
CA PRO A 902 12.23 -38.64 -27.12
C PRO A 902 11.86 -37.51 -28.08
N ARG A 903 11.89 -36.25 -27.62
CA ARG A 903 11.50 -35.10 -28.44
C ARG A 903 12.52 -34.90 -29.58
N VAL A 904 12.00 -34.72 -30.78
CA VAL A 904 12.77 -34.52 -32.03
C VAL A 904 12.81 -33.04 -32.37
N GLY A 905 14.01 -32.49 -32.61
CA GLY A 905 14.22 -31.08 -32.92
C GLY A 905 14.98 -30.31 -31.82
N PRO A 906 15.11 -28.98 -31.95
CA PRO A 906 15.68 -28.09 -30.93
C PRO A 906 14.78 -28.00 -29.68
N ARG A 907 15.36 -28.10 -28.49
CA ARG A 907 14.64 -28.09 -27.19
C ARG A 907 15.05 -26.89 -26.37
N ALA A 908 14.12 -26.00 -26.05
CA ALA A 908 14.41 -24.82 -25.24
C ALA A 908 14.50 -25.14 -23.73
N TRP A 909 13.86 -26.23 -23.29
CA TRP A 909 13.77 -26.65 -21.89
C TRP A 909 13.88 -28.18 -21.75
N SER A 910 14.24 -28.68 -20.57
CA SER A 910 14.18 -30.10 -20.19
C SER A 910 13.80 -30.26 -18.71
N TRP A 911 13.47 -31.48 -18.29
CA TRP A 911 13.23 -31.78 -16.88
C TRP A 911 14.54 -31.77 -16.10
N ALA A 912 14.57 -31.10 -14.94
CA ALA A 912 15.74 -31.08 -14.06
C ALA A 912 16.09 -32.48 -13.52
N ASN A 913 15.06 -33.31 -13.34
CA ASN A 913 15.19 -34.65 -12.78
C ASN A 913 13.99 -35.54 -13.18
N ALA A 914 14.09 -36.84 -12.90
CA ALA A 914 13.07 -37.83 -13.21
C ALA A 914 11.72 -37.61 -12.50
N LYS A 915 11.69 -36.82 -11.41
CA LYS A 915 10.44 -36.45 -10.72
C LYS A 915 9.66 -35.34 -11.45
N ARG A 916 10.26 -34.69 -12.45
CA ARG A 916 9.60 -33.69 -13.32
C ARG A 916 8.95 -32.54 -12.54
N ALA A 917 9.57 -32.16 -11.42
CA ALA A 917 9.09 -31.09 -10.57
C ALA A 917 9.55 -29.69 -11.04
N GLU A 918 10.55 -29.64 -11.92
CA GLU A 918 11.22 -28.42 -12.34
C GLU A 918 11.70 -28.53 -13.79
N ILE A 919 11.51 -27.48 -14.57
CA ILE A 919 12.09 -27.35 -15.91
C ILE A 919 13.39 -26.53 -15.83
N VAL A 920 14.36 -26.87 -16.66
CA VAL A 920 15.67 -26.20 -16.76
C VAL A 920 16.06 -26.02 -18.22
N VAL A 921 16.97 -25.09 -18.48
CA VAL A 921 17.62 -24.97 -19.79
C VAL A 921 18.50 -26.22 -20.04
N PRO A 922 18.31 -26.95 -21.14
CA PRO A 922 19.00 -28.21 -21.37
C PRO A 922 20.46 -27.97 -21.76
N ARG A 923 21.36 -28.76 -21.17
CA ARG A 923 22.77 -28.81 -21.62
C ARG A 923 22.90 -29.39 -23.04
N ALA A 924 22.09 -30.42 -23.34
CA ALA A 924 22.00 -31.04 -24.65
C ALA A 924 20.63 -30.73 -25.26
N TRP A 925 20.58 -29.64 -26.01
CA TRP A 925 19.34 -29.08 -26.56
C TRP A 925 18.96 -29.69 -27.92
N HIS A 926 19.85 -30.46 -28.52
CA HIS A 926 19.56 -31.36 -29.64
C HIS A 926 19.72 -32.82 -29.21
N ALA A 927 18.91 -33.70 -29.82
CA ALA A 927 19.07 -35.13 -29.63
C ALA A 927 20.50 -35.54 -30.00
N PRO A 928 21.26 -36.19 -29.10
CA PRO A 928 22.56 -36.72 -29.45
C PRO A 928 22.38 -37.73 -30.58
N LEU A 929 23.15 -37.57 -31.65
CA LEU A 929 23.15 -38.53 -32.74
C LEU A 929 23.70 -39.84 -32.20
N ALA A 930 23.05 -40.95 -32.56
CA ALA A 930 23.38 -42.29 -32.05
C ALA A 930 24.85 -42.70 -32.29
N SER A 931 25.56 -42.03 -33.21
CA SER A 931 26.96 -42.31 -33.53
C SER A 931 28.00 -41.53 -32.73
N GLY A 932 27.64 -40.48 -31.96
CA GLY A 932 28.57 -39.71 -31.12
C GLY A 932 29.74 -38.97 -31.82
N GLU A 933 30.07 -39.32 -33.07
CA GLU A 933 31.27 -38.90 -33.80
C GLU A 933 31.05 -37.71 -34.74
N VAL A 934 29.80 -37.41 -35.11
CA VAL A 934 29.51 -36.36 -36.10
C VAL A 934 28.78 -35.18 -35.43
N PRO A 935 29.26 -33.93 -35.62
CA PRO A 935 28.57 -32.74 -35.12
C PRO A 935 27.11 -32.70 -35.60
N ALA A 936 26.19 -32.32 -34.71
CA ALA A 936 24.77 -32.17 -35.06
C ALA A 936 24.49 -30.93 -35.93
N ILE A 937 25.41 -29.96 -35.92
CA ILE A 937 25.28 -28.67 -36.58
C ILE A 937 26.43 -28.52 -37.58
N ALA A 938 26.14 -27.95 -38.75
CA ALA A 938 27.13 -27.70 -39.78
C ALA A 938 28.29 -26.83 -39.24
N PRO A 939 29.55 -27.17 -39.55
CA PRO A 939 30.69 -26.35 -39.13
C PRO A 939 30.53 -24.90 -39.60
N GLY A 940 30.66 -23.95 -38.68
CA GLY A 940 30.54 -22.51 -38.96
C GLY A 940 29.17 -21.91 -38.65
N LEU A 941 28.13 -22.73 -38.40
CA LEU A 941 26.87 -22.24 -37.83
C LEU A 941 27.01 -22.17 -36.30
N VAL A 942 26.80 -20.98 -35.74
CA VAL A 942 26.78 -20.75 -34.29
C VAL A 942 25.33 -20.63 -33.87
N GLY A 943 24.81 -21.64 -33.17
CA GLY A 943 23.61 -21.46 -32.39
C GLY A 943 24.02 -21.03 -31.00
N ASP A 944 23.67 -19.82 -30.59
CA ASP A 944 23.55 -19.52 -29.17
C ASP A 944 22.56 -20.55 -28.65
N GLY A 945 23.05 -21.54 -27.90
CA GLY A 945 22.20 -22.60 -27.35
C GLY A 945 21.03 -21.98 -26.58
N PRO A 946 19.97 -22.76 -26.31
CA PRO A 946 18.82 -22.20 -25.62
C PRO A 946 19.26 -21.62 -24.27
N GLY A 947 18.60 -20.54 -23.89
CA GLY A 947 18.78 -19.86 -22.62
C GLY A 947 17.43 -19.53 -21.99
N PRO A 948 17.42 -18.85 -20.84
CA PRO A 948 16.17 -18.40 -20.20
C PRO A 948 15.33 -17.51 -21.11
N LYS A 949 15.95 -16.78 -22.04
CA LYS A 949 15.27 -15.92 -23.03
C LYS A 949 14.89 -16.62 -24.33
N SER A 950 15.13 -17.93 -24.48
CA SER A 950 14.62 -18.67 -25.63
C SER A 950 13.10 -18.83 -25.57
N PRO A 951 12.40 -18.87 -26.72
CA PRO A 951 10.96 -19.10 -26.74
C PRO A 951 10.64 -20.47 -26.13
N MET A 952 9.57 -20.51 -25.33
CA MET A 952 9.06 -21.77 -24.81
C MET A 952 8.46 -22.59 -25.97
N ASN A 953 9.01 -23.77 -26.23
CA ASN A 953 8.53 -24.72 -27.25
C ASN A 953 8.07 -26.06 -26.64
N TYR A 954 7.62 -27.01 -27.45
CA TYR A 954 6.97 -28.27 -27.00
C TYR A 954 5.85 -28.04 -25.98
N VAL A 955 5.07 -26.99 -26.22
CA VAL A 955 3.91 -26.64 -25.40
C VAL A 955 2.67 -27.12 -26.17
N SER A 956 1.89 -28.01 -25.55
CA SER A 956 0.58 -28.41 -26.08
C SER A 956 -0.39 -27.22 -26.06
N ALA A 957 -1.44 -27.24 -26.88
CA ALA A 957 -2.43 -26.15 -26.88
C ALA A 957 -3.01 -25.90 -25.47
N LYS A 958 -3.32 -26.98 -24.74
CA LYS A 958 -3.80 -26.91 -23.36
C LYS A 958 -2.76 -26.37 -22.38
N ALA A 959 -1.49 -26.74 -22.54
CA ALA A 959 -0.42 -26.18 -21.72
C ALA A 959 -0.24 -24.68 -22.01
N ALA A 960 -0.38 -24.25 -23.26
CA ALA A 960 -0.27 -22.84 -23.62
C ALA A 960 -1.40 -22.02 -22.99
N GLU A 961 -2.63 -22.53 -23.04
CA GLU A 961 -3.78 -21.94 -22.33
C GLU A 961 -3.56 -21.89 -20.81
N ALA A 962 -3.08 -22.98 -20.20
CA ALA A 962 -2.82 -23.04 -18.77
C ALA A 962 -1.69 -22.08 -18.32
N ILE A 963 -0.63 -21.93 -19.14
CA ILE A 963 0.43 -20.94 -18.90
C ILE A 963 -0.15 -19.53 -18.97
N ALA A 964 -0.94 -19.23 -20.01
CA ALA A 964 -1.58 -17.93 -20.15
C ALA A 964 -2.51 -17.63 -18.96
N GLU A 965 -3.34 -18.59 -18.55
CA GLU A 965 -4.26 -18.46 -17.41
C GLU A 965 -3.50 -18.26 -16.09
N ALA A 966 -2.40 -18.98 -15.86
CA ALA A 966 -1.57 -18.80 -14.67
C ALA A 966 -0.88 -17.42 -14.61
N MET A 967 -0.66 -16.79 -15.77
CA MET A 967 -0.26 -15.39 -15.88
C MET A 967 -1.45 -14.41 -15.81
N HIS A 968 -2.67 -14.90 -15.57
CA HIS A 968 -3.92 -14.15 -15.66
C HIS A 968 -4.09 -13.41 -17.00
N CYS A 969 -3.62 -14.06 -18.05
CA CYS A 969 -3.73 -13.66 -19.44
C CYS A 969 -4.57 -14.69 -20.22
N ARG A 970 -4.61 -14.53 -21.54
CA ARG A 970 -5.15 -15.47 -22.52
C ARG A 970 -4.21 -15.53 -23.72
N LEU A 971 -4.39 -16.54 -24.58
CA LEU A 971 -3.79 -16.54 -25.90
C LEU A 971 -4.39 -15.39 -26.74
N LEU A 972 -3.62 -14.90 -27.71
CA LEU A 972 -4.09 -13.94 -28.70
C LEU A 972 -5.24 -14.56 -29.51
N THR A 973 -6.15 -13.73 -29.99
CA THR A 973 -7.04 -14.11 -31.09
C THR A 973 -6.30 -14.01 -32.42
N GLU A 974 -6.80 -14.69 -33.43
CA GLU A 974 -6.24 -14.63 -34.79
C GLU A 974 -6.20 -13.19 -35.36
N ALA A 975 -7.19 -12.35 -35.03
CA ALA A 975 -7.23 -10.95 -35.44
C ALA A 975 -6.13 -10.12 -34.74
N GLU A 976 -6.02 -10.24 -33.43
CA GLU A 976 -4.97 -9.56 -32.64
C GLU A 976 -3.56 -9.95 -33.10
N TRP A 977 -3.36 -11.22 -33.44
CA TRP A 977 -2.09 -11.69 -33.98
C TRP A 977 -1.77 -11.04 -35.33
N ARG A 978 -2.75 -10.95 -36.24
CA ARG A 978 -2.56 -10.30 -37.55
C ARG A 978 -2.25 -8.82 -37.41
N ASP A 979 -2.90 -8.13 -36.48
CA ASP A 979 -2.64 -6.73 -36.23
C ASP A 979 -1.25 -6.51 -35.63
N ALA A 980 -0.81 -7.38 -34.72
CA ALA A 980 0.55 -7.39 -34.21
C ALA A 980 1.59 -7.67 -35.32
N ALA A 981 1.28 -8.58 -36.24
CA ALA A 981 2.13 -8.91 -37.38
C ALA A 981 2.23 -7.74 -38.37
N ALA A 982 1.11 -7.06 -38.66
CA ALA A 982 1.09 -5.88 -39.51
C ALA A 982 1.87 -4.71 -38.89
N ALA A 983 1.76 -4.51 -37.58
CA ALA A 983 2.52 -3.51 -36.82
C ALA A 983 4.04 -3.81 -36.76
N SER A 984 4.45 -5.00 -37.17
CA SER A 984 5.85 -5.45 -37.20
C SER A 984 6.35 -5.71 -38.63
N ALA A 985 5.62 -5.23 -39.63
CA ALA A 985 6.01 -5.37 -41.03
C ALA A 985 7.35 -4.67 -41.31
N GLY A 986 8.23 -5.33 -42.07
CA GLY A 986 9.56 -4.81 -42.42
C GLY A 986 10.66 -5.09 -41.39
N VAL A 987 10.33 -5.74 -40.27
CA VAL A 987 11.30 -6.21 -39.28
C VAL A 987 11.87 -7.55 -39.75
N LEU A 988 13.14 -7.80 -39.44
CA LEU A 988 13.78 -9.09 -39.73
C LEU A 988 13.05 -10.20 -38.98
N SER A 989 12.55 -11.21 -39.70
CA SER A 989 11.89 -12.39 -39.15
C SER A 989 12.84 -13.58 -39.22
N ASN A 990 12.93 -14.35 -38.13
CA ASN A 990 13.68 -15.60 -38.09
C ASN A 990 12.90 -16.73 -38.79
N LEU A 991 12.91 -16.74 -40.12
CA LEU A 991 12.29 -17.76 -40.95
C LEU A 991 13.38 -18.64 -41.59
N PRO A 992 13.05 -19.82 -42.15
CA PRO A 992 14.04 -20.67 -42.79
C PRO A 992 14.76 -19.89 -43.91
N ASP A 993 16.08 -19.89 -43.86
CA ASP A 993 16.94 -19.02 -44.68
C ASP A 993 18.18 -19.77 -45.22
N GLU A 994 19.22 -19.04 -45.63
CA GLU A 994 20.47 -19.65 -46.12
C GLU A 994 21.18 -20.50 -45.05
N THR A 995 21.07 -20.17 -43.76
CA THR A 995 21.67 -21.01 -42.69
C THR A 995 21.05 -22.41 -42.66
N TRP A 996 19.74 -22.48 -42.92
CA TRP A 996 19.03 -23.74 -43.06
C TRP A 996 19.48 -24.55 -44.27
N ARG A 997 19.73 -23.89 -45.42
CA ARG A 997 20.26 -24.60 -46.60
C ARG A 997 21.64 -25.19 -46.30
N VAL A 998 22.50 -24.46 -45.59
CA VAL A 998 23.81 -24.95 -45.16
C VAL A 998 23.67 -26.14 -44.22
N GLN A 999 22.75 -26.09 -43.25
CA GLN A 999 22.49 -27.18 -42.32
C GLN A 999 21.93 -28.42 -43.03
N ASP A 1000 20.96 -28.25 -43.92
CA ASP A 1000 20.36 -29.36 -44.67
C ASP A 1000 21.39 -30.04 -45.59
N ALA A 1001 22.18 -29.25 -46.33
CA ALA A 1001 23.27 -29.78 -47.15
C ALA A 1001 24.32 -30.54 -46.31
N PHE A 1002 24.62 -30.05 -45.10
CA PHE A 1002 25.47 -30.76 -44.17
C PHE A 1002 24.83 -32.09 -43.72
N ALA A 1003 23.58 -32.07 -43.27
CA ALA A 1003 22.84 -33.25 -42.82
C ALA A 1003 22.76 -34.33 -43.91
N GLN A 1004 22.47 -33.93 -45.16
CA GLN A 1004 22.47 -34.82 -46.32
C GLN A 1004 23.85 -35.45 -46.55
N ARG A 1005 24.92 -34.65 -46.51
CA ARG A 1005 26.30 -35.10 -46.71
C ARG A 1005 26.76 -36.11 -45.66
N VAL A 1006 26.37 -35.93 -44.40
CA VAL A 1006 26.74 -36.86 -43.31
C VAL A 1006 25.75 -38.01 -43.13
N GLY A 1007 24.79 -38.18 -44.04
CA GLY A 1007 23.81 -39.26 -44.00
C GLY A 1007 22.84 -39.18 -42.82
N MET A 1008 22.69 -38.00 -42.22
CA MET A 1008 21.84 -37.79 -41.06
C MET A 1008 20.40 -37.53 -41.45
N ARG A 1009 19.66 -38.61 -41.75
CA ARG A 1009 18.18 -38.52 -41.83
C ARG A 1009 17.56 -38.06 -40.49
N ALA A 1010 18.19 -38.40 -39.36
CA ALA A 1010 17.74 -37.99 -38.03
C ALA A 1010 18.08 -36.53 -37.66
N ALA A 1011 18.92 -35.84 -38.44
CA ALA A 1011 19.22 -34.42 -38.24
C ALA A 1011 18.25 -33.50 -39.00
N ASN A 1012 17.29 -34.06 -39.76
CA ASN A 1012 16.13 -33.29 -40.19
C ASN A 1012 15.25 -33.05 -38.95
N PRO A 1013 15.20 -31.82 -38.44
CA PRO A 1013 14.61 -31.53 -37.14
C PRO A 1013 13.08 -31.64 -37.12
N ARG A 1014 12.45 -31.82 -38.27
CA ARG A 1014 11.02 -32.15 -38.39
C ARG A 1014 10.73 -33.65 -38.38
N GLY A 1015 11.74 -34.50 -38.53
CA GLY A 1015 11.56 -35.96 -38.66
C GLY A 1015 10.85 -36.41 -39.94
N ASP A 1016 10.50 -35.50 -40.86
CA ASP A 1016 9.79 -35.79 -42.11
C ASP A 1016 10.71 -35.63 -43.32
N THR A 1017 10.69 -36.61 -44.24
CA THR A 1017 11.62 -36.72 -45.37
C THR A 1017 11.30 -35.80 -46.56
N ASN A 1018 10.20 -35.05 -46.52
CA ASN A 1018 9.65 -34.34 -47.69
C ASN A 1018 9.89 -32.81 -47.71
N TRP A 1019 10.78 -32.27 -46.89
CA TRP A 1019 11.05 -30.83 -46.94
C TRP A 1019 12.00 -30.48 -48.10
N SER A 1020 11.59 -29.57 -49.00
CA SER A 1020 12.43 -29.08 -50.09
C SER A 1020 13.02 -27.69 -49.79
N ASN A 1021 14.34 -27.53 -49.98
CA ASN A 1021 15.10 -26.28 -49.82
C ASN A 1021 14.62 -25.10 -50.69
N SER A 1022 13.65 -25.31 -51.60
CA SER A 1022 13.12 -24.28 -52.49
C SER A 1022 12.37 -23.15 -51.79
N GLN A 1023 12.08 -23.28 -50.49
CA GLN A 1023 11.29 -22.29 -49.74
C GLN A 1023 12.11 -21.42 -48.78
N ALA A 1024 13.40 -21.67 -48.58
CA ALA A 1024 14.19 -20.84 -47.67
C ALA A 1024 14.50 -19.47 -48.28
N ALA A 1025 14.50 -18.41 -47.47
CA ALA A 1025 14.90 -17.07 -47.91
C ALA A 1025 16.37 -17.05 -48.39
N GLU A 1026 16.70 -16.15 -49.33
CA GLU A 1026 18.08 -16.05 -49.86
C GLU A 1026 19.06 -15.39 -48.90
N ALA A 1027 18.58 -14.54 -47.98
CA ALA A 1027 19.42 -13.82 -47.04
C ALA A 1027 19.53 -14.59 -45.72
N SER A 1028 20.76 -14.83 -45.28
CA SER A 1028 21.07 -15.41 -43.96
C SER A 1028 20.85 -14.39 -42.84
N ASP A 1029 20.17 -14.80 -41.77
CA ASP A 1029 20.08 -14.07 -40.50
C ASP A 1029 21.18 -14.49 -39.49
N GLY A 1030 21.90 -15.57 -39.84
CA GLY A 1030 23.05 -16.07 -39.11
C GLY A 1030 22.70 -16.98 -37.92
N VAL A 1031 21.43 -17.33 -37.73
CA VAL A 1031 20.95 -18.19 -36.65
C VAL A 1031 20.16 -19.36 -37.21
N LEU A 1032 20.63 -20.57 -36.91
CA LEU A 1032 19.98 -21.78 -37.40
C LEU A 1032 18.64 -22.11 -36.72
N TRP A 1033 18.46 -21.71 -35.46
CA TRP A 1033 17.30 -22.14 -34.65
C TRP A 1033 16.50 -20.96 -34.13
N PHE A 1034 16.43 -20.77 -32.82
CA PHE A 1034 15.60 -19.73 -32.23
C PHE A 1034 16.45 -18.58 -31.69
N TRP A 1035 15.98 -17.35 -31.90
CA TRP A 1035 16.48 -16.17 -31.22
C TRP A 1035 16.01 -16.13 -29.77
N ALA A 1036 16.69 -15.31 -28.98
CA ALA A 1036 16.08 -14.80 -27.77
C ALA A 1036 14.78 -14.04 -28.12
N VAL A 1037 13.73 -14.20 -27.31
CA VAL A 1037 12.39 -13.65 -27.60
C VAL A 1037 12.35 -12.13 -27.73
N ASP A 1038 13.35 -11.44 -27.18
CA ASP A 1038 13.51 -9.99 -27.18
C ASP A 1038 14.32 -9.43 -28.36
N ARG A 1039 14.95 -10.29 -29.17
CA ARG A 1039 15.68 -9.85 -30.37
C ARG A 1039 14.72 -9.24 -31.39
N GLY A 1040 15.01 -8.02 -31.83
CA GLY A 1040 14.19 -7.26 -32.77
C GLY A 1040 13.25 -6.24 -32.11
N LEU A 1041 13.15 -6.21 -30.77
CA LEU A 1041 12.35 -5.21 -30.05
C LEU A 1041 12.86 -3.77 -30.22
N GLU A 1042 14.12 -3.61 -30.61
CA GLU A 1042 14.74 -2.33 -30.95
C GLU A 1042 14.21 -1.74 -32.26
N ALA A 1043 13.73 -2.59 -33.18
CA ALA A 1043 13.27 -2.20 -34.51
C ALA A 1043 11.74 -2.30 -34.67
N ALA A 1044 11.05 -2.92 -33.69
CA ALA A 1044 9.65 -3.33 -33.83
C ALA A 1044 8.80 -3.06 -32.59
N LYS A 1045 7.50 -2.83 -32.82
CA LYS A 1045 6.50 -2.81 -31.74
C LYS A 1045 6.41 -4.19 -31.06
N PHE A 1046 6.38 -5.25 -31.87
CA PHE A 1046 6.40 -6.65 -31.42
C PHE A 1046 7.56 -7.40 -32.09
N ALA A 1047 8.37 -8.09 -31.31
CA ALA A 1047 9.43 -8.95 -31.83
C ALA A 1047 8.87 -10.33 -32.17
N ASN A 1048 9.43 -10.96 -33.20
CA ASN A 1048 9.20 -12.38 -33.52
C ASN A 1048 7.72 -12.76 -33.70
N VAL A 1049 6.86 -11.84 -34.15
CA VAL A 1049 5.47 -12.21 -34.45
C VAL A 1049 5.44 -13.16 -35.65
N ARG A 1050 6.28 -12.92 -36.66
CA ARG A 1050 6.52 -13.84 -37.79
C ARG A 1050 7.90 -14.48 -37.64
N GLY A 1051 7.96 -15.80 -37.79
CA GLY A 1051 9.18 -16.57 -37.61
C GLY A 1051 9.49 -16.85 -36.14
N ASN A 1052 10.73 -17.26 -35.85
CA ASN A 1052 11.20 -17.78 -34.58
C ASN A 1052 10.45 -19.04 -34.14
N VAL A 1053 9.33 -18.93 -33.41
CA VAL A 1053 8.36 -20.02 -33.24
C VAL A 1053 7.00 -19.62 -33.78
N ALA A 1054 6.28 -20.60 -34.35
CA ALA A 1054 4.88 -20.38 -34.65
C ALA A 1054 4.09 -20.26 -33.33
N GLU A 1055 2.99 -19.51 -33.32
CA GLU A 1055 2.29 -19.19 -32.07
C GLU A 1055 0.93 -19.90 -31.99
N TRP A 1056 0.63 -20.46 -30.83
CA TRP A 1056 -0.73 -20.85 -30.47
C TRP A 1056 -1.61 -19.60 -30.30
N VAL A 1057 -2.70 -19.52 -31.06
CA VAL A 1057 -3.71 -18.47 -30.96
C VAL A 1057 -5.11 -19.09 -30.78
N ARG A 1058 -6.02 -18.37 -30.12
CA ARG A 1058 -7.44 -18.71 -30.11
C ARG A 1058 -7.98 -18.59 -31.52
N GLY A 1059 -8.46 -19.70 -32.07
CA GLY A 1059 -9.14 -19.68 -33.36
C GLY A 1059 -10.48 -18.94 -33.25
N GLY A 1060 -10.96 -18.41 -34.38
CA GLY A 1060 -12.24 -17.71 -34.44
C GLY A 1060 -13.45 -18.60 -34.09
N ASP A 1061 -14.62 -17.96 -33.93
CA ASP A 1061 -15.91 -18.59 -33.68
C ASP A 1061 -16.23 -19.62 -34.77
N GLY A 1062 -15.85 -20.89 -34.55
CA GLY A 1062 -16.06 -21.98 -35.51
C GLY A 1062 -14.87 -22.92 -35.70
N SER A 1063 -13.66 -22.53 -35.29
CA SER A 1063 -12.43 -23.34 -35.42
C SER A 1063 -12.36 -24.57 -34.50
N GLY A 1064 -13.21 -24.64 -33.47
CA GLY A 1064 -13.27 -25.78 -32.54
C GLY A 1064 -12.07 -25.89 -31.58
N GLY A 1065 -11.16 -24.91 -31.54
CA GLY A 1065 -10.02 -24.89 -30.62
C GLY A 1065 -8.91 -23.91 -31.03
N PRO A 1066 -7.77 -23.92 -30.32
CA PRO A 1066 -6.59 -23.14 -30.70
C PRO A 1066 -6.02 -23.55 -32.06
N VAL A 1067 -5.48 -22.58 -32.80
CA VAL A 1067 -4.84 -22.75 -34.10
C VAL A 1067 -3.38 -22.27 -34.03
N ILE A 1068 -2.56 -22.67 -35.01
CA ILE A 1068 -1.14 -22.28 -35.10
C ILE A 1068 -0.98 -21.29 -36.27
N ILE A 1069 -0.23 -20.21 -36.07
CA ILE A 1069 0.00 -19.17 -37.10
C ILE A 1069 1.42 -18.60 -36.99
N GLY A 1070 1.92 -17.97 -38.07
CA GLY A 1070 3.12 -17.12 -38.05
C GLY A 1070 4.40 -17.69 -38.65
N GLY A 1071 4.44 -19.00 -38.86
CA GLY A 1071 5.67 -19.70 -39.26
C GLY A 1071 6.69 -19.70 -38.13
N SER A 1072 7.81 -20.35 -38.37
CA SER A 1072 8.88 -20.50 -37.39
C SER A 1072 10.22 -20.50 -38.11
N ALA A 1073 11.33 -20.46 -37.38
CA ALA A 1073 12.65 -20.67 -37.94
C ALA A 1073 12.78 -22.01 -38.67
N MET A 1074 11.92 -22.98 -38.35
CA MET A 1074 11.88 -24.31 -38.97
C MET A 1074 10.79 -24.43 -40.03
N THR A 1075 9.89 -23.45 -40.16
CA THR A 1075 8.67 -23.59 -40.97
C THR A 1075 8.25 -22.33 -41.70
N MET A 1076 8.33 -22.42 -43.03
CA MET A 1076 7.65 -21.51 -43.95
C MET A 1076 6.16 -21.83 -43.96
N SER A 1077 5.41 -21.29 -43.00
CA SER A 1077 3.96 -21.13 -43.17
C SER A 1077 3.67 -19.68 -43.53
N GLY A 1078 2.79 -19.46 -44.50
CA GLY A 1078 2.25 -18.11 -44.74
C GLY A 1078 1.40 -17.63 -43.55
N ASP A 1079 0.76 -16.48 -43.70
CA ASP A 1079 -0.11 -15.86 -42.68
C ASP A 1079 -1.43 -16.61 -42.42
N GLY A 1080 -1.56 -17.83 -42.94
CA GLY A 1080 -2.73 -18.69 -42.78
C GLY A 1080 -2.68 -19.46 -41.47
N ALA A 1081 -3.75 -19.37 -40.69
CA ALA A 1081 -3.93 -20.20 -39.50
C ALA A 1081 -4.11 -21.68 -39.90
N VAL A 1082 -3.38 -22.57 -39.23
CA VAL A 1082 -3.48 -24.01 -39.41
C VAL A 1082 -4.14 -24.62 -38.17
N ALA A 1083 -5.26 -25.31 -38.36
CA ALA A 1083 -5.90 -26.05 -37.29
C ALA A 1083 -5.00 -27.20 -36.83
N ALA A 1084 -4.76 -27.30 -35.53
CA ALA A 1084 -3.99 -28.41 -34.99
C ALA A 1084 -4.82 -29.69 -35.05
N THR A 1085 -4.25 -30.75 -35.61
CA THR A 1085 -4.84 -32.09 -35.55
C THR A 1085 -4.82 -32.60 -34.10
N SER A 1086 -5.85 -33.35 -33.71
CA SER A 1086 -6.12 -33.71 -32.31
C SER A 1086 -5.02 -34.51 -31.61
N GLY A 1087 -4.18 -35.23 -32.35
CA GLY A 1087 -3.07 -36.01 -31.81
C GLY A 1087 -1.84 -35.17 -31.45
N ASP A 1088 -1.47 -34.23 -32.32
CA ASP A 1088 -0.25 -33.44 -32.19
C ASP A 1088 -0.44 -32.25 -31.23
N ALA A 1089 -1.66 -31.71 -31.16
CA ALA A 1089 -2.06 -30.68 -30.20
C ALA A 1089 -1.86 -31.09 -28.73
N LEU A 1090 -1.83 -32.39 -28.44
CA LEU A 1090 -1.65 -32.92 -27.08
C LEU A 1090 -0.18 -32.96 -26.63
N ARG A 1091 0.77 -32.95 -27.57
CA ARG A 1091 2.21 -33.11 -27.26
C ARG A 1091 2.99 -31.80 -27.43
N GLY A 1092 2.55 -30.91 -28.33
CA GLY A 1092 3.29 -29.71 -28.69
C GLY A 1092 4.41 -30.00 -29.70
N PHE A 1093 4.94 -28.94 -30.32
CA PHE A 1093 5.90 -29.04 -31.43
C PHE A 1093 7.24 -28.38 -31.09
N ALA A 1094 8.29 -28.76 -31.79
CA ALA A 1094 9.63 -28.21 -31.59
C ALA A 1094 9.73 -26.72 -31.93
N ASP A 1095 8.85 -26.22 -32.79
CA ASP A 1095 8.87 -24.88 -33.37
C ASP A 1095 7.54 -24.13 -33.16
N VAL A 1096 6.74 -24.56 -32.17
CA VAL A 1096 5.49 -23.88 -31.78
C VAL A 1096 5.58 -23.47 -30.31
N GLY A 1097 5.40 -22.18 -30.06
CA GLY A 1097 5.31 -21.56 -28.75
C GLY A 1097 4.01 -20.78 -28.57
N LEU A 1098 4.07 -19.70 -27.79
CA LEU A 1098 2.90 -18.88 -27.49
C LEU A 1098 3.27 -17.43 -27.23
N ARG A 1099 2.29 -16.56 -27.42
CA ARG A 1099 2.25 -15.18 -26.94
C ARG A 1099 0.97 -14.98 -26.16
N VAL A 1100 1.02 -14.09 -25.18
CA VAL A 1100 -0.11 -13.83 -24.29
C VAL A 1100 -0.63 -12.40 -24.43
N ALA A 1101 -1.92 -12.23 -24.18
CA ALA A 1101 -2.60 -10.95 -24.11
C ALA A 1101 -3.53 -10.93 -22.90
N PHE A 1102 -3.87 -9.75 -22.39
CA PHE A 1102 -4.92 -9.60 -21.37
C PHE A 1102 -5.85 -8.43 -21.67
N ASP A 1103 -7.10 -8.59 -21.24
CA ASP A 1103 -8.16 -7.61 -21.43
C ASP A 1103 -8.27 -6.67 -20.23
N VAL A 1104 -8.69 -5.43 -20.50
CA VAL A 1104 -8.98 -4.44 -19.47
C VAL A 1104 -10.46 -4.04 -19.57
N ALA A 1105 -11.23 -4.40 -18.53
CA ALA A 1105 -12.70 -4.36 -18.53
C ALA A 1105 -13.33 -2.97 -18.77
N LYS A 1106 -12.57 -1.89 -18.62
CA LYS A 1106 -12.94 -0.56 -19.06
C LYS A 1106 -11.74 0.05 -19.75
N ASP A 1107 -11.98 0.65 -20.92
CA ASP A 1107 -11.05 1.61 -21.48
C ASP A 1107 -10.97 2.77 -20.49
N VAL A 1108 -10.03 2.66 -19.54
CA VAL A 1108 -9.70 3.76 -18.64
C VAL A 1108 -9.22 4.82 -19.58
N ALA A 1109 -10.06 5.84 -19.77
CA ALA A 1109 -9.82 6.88 -20.74
C ALA A 1109 -8.38 7.31 -20.59
N THR A 1110 -7.53 6.86 -21.51
CA THR A 1110 -6.17 7.34 -21.71
C THR A 1110 -6.32 8.72 -22.33
N ASN A 1111 -7.06 9.59 -21.66
CA ASN A 1111 -7.15 11.00 -21.97
C ASN A 1111 -5.88 11.60 -21.41
N ASP A 1112 -4.75 11.21 -22.01
CA ASP A 1112 -3.63 12.06 -22.37
C ASP A 1112 -3.29 13.16 -21.37
N ALA A 1113 -3.50 13.00 -20.06
CA ALA A 1113 -3.45 14.13 -19.13
C ALA A 1113 -2.00 14.53 -18.91
N ILE A 1114 -1.08 13.56 -18.99
CA ILE A 1114 0.35 13.80 -19.04
C ILE A 1114 0.72 14.49 -20.36
N ALA A 1115 0.22 14.04 -21.52
CA ALA A 1115 0.52 14.72 -22.77
C ALA A 1115 -0.13 16.11 -22.87
N THR A 1116 -1.33 16.30 -22.32
CA THR A 1116 -2.05 17.56 -22.18
C THR A 1116 -1.30 18.47 -21.21
N LEU A 1117 -0.75 17.92 -20.13
CA LEU A 1117 0.12 18.64 -19.21
C LEU A 1117 1.41 19.07 -19.94
N ARG A 1118 2.00 18.21 -20.79
CA ARG A 1118 3.17 18.55 -21.60
C ARG A 1118 2.85 19.61 -22.67
N GLU A 1119 1.78 19.42 -23.44
CA GLU A 1119 1.35 20.32 -24.52
C GLU A 1119 0.95 21.68 -23.96
N ARG A 1120 0.06 21.71 -22.97
CA ARG A 1120 -0.45 22.97 -22.40
C ARG A 1120 0.49 23.61 -21.40
N GLY A 1121 1.33 22.82 -20.73
CA GLY A 1121 2.35 23.31 -19.80
C GLY A 1121 3.64 23.77 -20.49
N GLY A 1122 3.91 23.30 -21.71
CA GLY A 1122 5.02 23.80 -22.53
C GLY A 1122 4.66 25.02 -23.40
N ALA A 1123 3.39 25.14 -23.82
CA ALA A 1123 2.93 26.26 -24.65
C ALA A 1123 2.57 27.55 -23.88
N ARG A 1124 2.69 27.56 -22.55
CA ARG A 1124 2.29 28.67 -21.65
C ARG A 1124 3.24 28.87 -20.50
#